data_AF-A0A1V4IZI2-F1
#
_entry.id   AF-A0A1V4IZI2-F1
#
_cell.length_a   1.000
_cell.length_b   1.000
_cell.length_c   1.000
_cell.angle_alpha   90.00
_cell.angle_beta   90.00
_cell.angle_gamma   90.00
#
_symmetry.space_group_name_H-M   'P 1'
#
loop_
_entity.id
_entity.type
_entity.pdbx_description
1 polymer ?
#
loop_
_entity_poly.entity_id
_entity_poly.type
_entity_poly.pdbx_seq_one_letter_code
_entity_poly.pdbx_strand_id
1 'polypeptide(L)'
;MRKSKILRRKRVNGILSSIYDYSLTIVEAPIGFGKTTAVMDFIHSESSPCLFIAFYRNCDTYEEFWCQFLKEINKLDKSIGIKLEKLGFPTNVSQLEKTLLALDDIDFDRKTILVIDDYHLCENRNVNDFIMRIAAEQLDNLHIVIVTRSTINIDFVEMLSKGICNVISQQQLKFNNDEIHDYCKMVNSDILENDIEKIKKYTDGWISFMYIVLRGLDQGIPVGIDKSIDELIESTLFQVYDEEIQTFLLKLSILDTFSEKLALYITENLKTHEILKKLLRENAFVFYDEINKTYKIHNVLLDFLRMRQNFKSSEIQRLNRRLGNWYMDRRELLTAYSYYYKSEDYNIILTHLNNPNNIDNNLIDFDGVVSIFENLSEEELCKYPIAYLQYIFMRILRGSNEIVLNCIEKLEKFQYAYEHMESIDLKYKKHIIAEILIIKKFTCFNHLDKISETSEQALKLLNGEQSYIMKRENEFTFGSPQLIYIYFREQGTFNKILQLAKLKFPNHAKLSNGCGTGAEYLAQAEYSLETGDWEMAELYSTKAIYKASTKSQYSIIICARFNLMRLYVLQNKIDQALAMLKQLGEKVMLLNNFLINTTFELCKGYLYANLCQPEKAPYWLQTGNVDAADLFYQGVAFNYIVYGKTIMAAKNYIKLEIESESFVEYFSIYNNQLGFIHNAIFDSVAKFNLYGMEIGKPVLERILKQGQADDIIMPFVEDYMYIEKMIIDVVAQENPNNKYIKRIIKYGRQYVKSISSINSHRAKLSPREIEVLSLVAEGLNRGEIASRLVLSQSTVKKHLQNIYSKLDANGKIEAIRIARKYDLLK
;
A
#
# COMPACT_ATOMS: atom_id res chain seq x y z
N MET A 1 -17.06 -39.87 -13.90
CA MET A 1 -17.25 -38.47 -14.34
C MET A 1 -17.14 -38.43 -15.86
N ARG A 2 -18.21 -38.13 -16.60
CA ARG A 2 -18.06 -37.80 -18.03
C ARG A 2 -17.35 -36.44 -18.06
N LYS A 3 -16.15 -36.37 -18.65
CA LYS A 3 -15.45 -35.09 -18.89
C LYS A 3 -16.42 -34.15 -19.61
N SER A 4 -16.45 -32.87 -19.23
CA SER A 4 -17.18 -31.85 -19.99
C SER A 4 -16.70 -31.92 -21.44
N LYS A 5 -17.65 -32.04 -22.38
CA LYS A 5 -17.32 -32.08 -23.82
C LYS A 5 -17.03 -30.65 -24.26
N ILE A 6 -15.75 -30.30 -24.40
CA ILE A 6 -15.30 -29.01 -24.92
C ILE A 6 -15.03 -29.20 -26.42
N LEU A 7 -15.65 -28.38 -27.27
CA LEU A 7 -15.31 -28.35 -28.70
C LEU A 7 -13.99 -27.61 -28.86
N ARG A 8 -12.99 -28.26 -29.46
CA ARG A 8 -11.71 -27.63 -29.77
C ARG A 8 -11.85 -26.72 -30.98
N ARG A 9 -11.51 -25.44 -30.82
CA ARG A 9 -11.74 -24.41 -31.83
C ARG A 9 -10.42 -23.96 -32.43
N LYS A 10 -9.95 -24.67 -33.46
CA LYS A 10 -8.65 -24.41 -34.12
C LYS A 10 -8.47 -22.94 -34.52
N ARG A 11 -9.54 -22.32 -35.02
CA ARG A 11 -9.55 -20.89 -35.38
C ARG A 11 -9.27 -20.00 -34.16
N VAL A 12 -9.94 -20.25 -33.04
CA VAL A 12 -9.74 -19.46 -31.81
C VAL A 12 -8.36 -19.71 -31.22
N ASN A 13 -7.88 -20.96 -31.21
CA ASN A 13 -6.51 -21.25 -30.75
C ASN A 13 -5.45 -20.57 -31.65
N GLY A 14 -5.70 -20.48 -32.96
CA GLY A 14 -4.86 -19.72 -33.89
C GLY A 14 -4.95 -18.19 -33.72
N ILE A 15 -6.02 -17.67 -33.12
CA ILE A 15 -6.09 -16.25 -32.71
C ILE A 15 -5.34 -16.08 -31.39
N LEU A 16 -5.57 -16.97 -30.43
CA LEU A 16 -4.91 -16.94 -29.11
C LEU A 16 -3.41 -17.21 -29.19
N SER A 17 -2.89 -17.81 -30.27
CA SER A 17 -1.44 -17.94 -30.46
C SER A 17 -0.71 -16.60 -30.52
N SER A 18 -1.43 -15.51 -30.84
CA SER A 18 -0.87 -14.16 -30.77
C SER A 18 -0.50 -13.74 -29.35
N ILE A 19 -0.98 -14.42 -28.29
CA ILE A 19 -0.60 -14.12 -26.90
C ILE A 19 0.92 -14.09 -26.74
N TYR A 20 1.64 -14.93 -27.47
CA TYR A 20 3.11 -14.99 -27.40
C TYR A 20 3.83 -13.83 -28.09
N ASP A 21 3.11 -13.04 -28.89
CA ASP A 21 3.67 -11.90 -29.62
C ASP A 21 3.54 -10.59 -28.82
N TYR A 22 2.79 -10.60 -27.70
CA TYR A 22 2.51 -9.41 -26.90
C TYR A 22 2.79 -9.66 -25.41
N SER A 23 3.16 -8.60 -24.70
CA SER A 23 3.32 -8.65 -23.25
C SER A 23 1.95 -8.70 -22.54
N LEU A 24 0.96 -8.00 -23.10
CA LEU A 24 -0.41 -7.97 -22.61
C LEU A 24 -1.41 -8.38 -23.70
N THR A 25 -2.31 -9.29 -23.38
CA THR A 25 -3.48 -9.60 -24.22
C THR A 25 -4.76 -9.45 -23.40
N ILE A 26 -5.68 -8.63 -23.88
CA ILE A 26 -7.00 -8.44 -23.27
C ILE A 26 -8.01 -9.25 -24.06
N VAL A 27 -8.70 -10.16 -23.38
CA VAL A 27 -9.79 -10.98 -23.94
C VAL A 27 -11.10 -10.40 -23.43
N GLU A 28 -11.75 -9.61 -24.29
CA GLU A 28 -12.95 -8.85 -23.98
C GLU A 28 -14.18 -9.45 -24.69
N ALA A 29 -15.14 -9.89 -23.89
CA ALA A 29 -16.46 -10.26 -24.39
C ALA A 29 -17.49 -10.25 -23.24
N PRO A 30 -18.79 -10.14 -23.55
CA PRO A 30 -19.84 -10.27 -22.55
C PRO A 30 -19.82 -11.63 -21.84
N ILE A 31 -20.70 -11.75 -20.85
CA ILE A 31 -20.86 -12.94 -20.02
C ILE A 31 -21.20 -14.18 -20.88
N GLY A 32 -20.65 -15.35 -20.54
CA GLY A 32 -21.01 -16.61 -21.21
C GLY A 32 -20.50 -16.82 -22.64
N PHE A 33 -19.62 -15.98 -23.16
CA PHE A 33 -18.96 -16.18 -24.46
C PHE A 33 -17.80 -17.20 -24.44
N GLY A 34 -17.55 -17.84 -23.28
CA GLY A 34 -16.52 -18.88 -23.15
C GLY A 34 -15.09 -18.35 -23.13
N LYS A 35 -14.87 -17.09 -22.72
CA LYS A 35 -13.54 -16.45 -22.67
C LYS A 35 -12.52 -17.30 -21.88
N THR A 36 -12.80 -17.56 -20.60
CA THR A 36 -11.94 -18.35 -19.72
C THR A 36 -11.71 -19.75 -20.28
N THR A 37 -12.77 -20.39 -20.80
CA THR A 37 -12.66 -21.72 -21.40
C THR A 37 -11.75 -21.74 -22.63
N ALA A 38 -11.85 -20.74 -23.51
CA ALA A 38 -11.01 -20.64 -24.70
C ALA A 38 -9.54 -20.40 -24.33
N VAL A 39 -9.27 -19.47 -23.40
CA VAL A 39 -7.91 -19.19 -22.92
C VAL A 39 -7.30 -20.43 -22.27
N MET A 40 -8.02 -21.09 -21.37
CA MET A 40 -7.51 -22.28 -20.68
C MET A 40 -7.36 -23.49 -21.61
N ASP A 41 -8.26 -23.71 -22.59
CA ASP A 41 -8.09 -24.78 -23.60
C ASP A 41 -6.83 -24.54 -24.45
N PHE A 42 -6.60 -23.30 -24.88
CA PHE A 42 -5.40 -22.92 -25.60
C PHE A 42 -4.12 -23.19 -24.79
N ILE A 43 -4.06 -22.71 -23.54
CA ILE A 43 -2.92 -22.91 -22.63
C ILE A 43 -2.63 -24.41 -22.43
N HIS A 44 -3.66 -25.22 -22.19
CA HIS A 44 -3.51 -26.67 -22.06
C HIS A 44 -3.07 -27.33 -23.36
N SER A 45 -3.53 -26.85 -24.52
CA SER A 45 -3.17 -27.41 -25.83
C SER A 45 -1.70 -27.15 -26.20
N GLU A 46 -1.17 -25.99 -25.83
CA GLU A 46 0.23 -25.59 -26.04
C GLU A 46 1.17 -26.09 -24.91
N SER A 47 0.61 -26.65 -23.83
CA SER A 47 1.36 -27.05 -22.62
C SER A 47 2.15 -25.88 -22.00
N SER A 48 1.60 -24.67 -22.08
CA SER A 48 2.20 -23.46 -21.48
C SER A 48 2.05 -23.48 -19.95
N PRO A 49 3.10 -23.12 -19.18
CA PRO A 49 2.99 -22.85 -17.75
C PRO A 49 1.97 -21.73 -17.49
N CYS A 50 1.09 -21.92 -16.50
CA CYS A 50 -0.01 -21.00 -16.21
C CYS A 50 0.00 -20.56 -14.75
N LEU A 51 0.01 -19.25 -14.53
CA LEU A 51 -0.33 -18.62 -13.27
C LEU A 51 -1.76 -18.11 -13.39
N PHE A 52 -2.64 -18.50 -12.47
CA PHE A 52 -4.06 -18.19 -12.58
C PHE A 52 -4.55 -17.41 -11.37
N ILE A 53 -5.07 -16.21 -11.61
CA ILE A 53 -5.69 -15.32 -10.63
C ILE A 53 -7.12 -15.07 -11.10
N ALA A 54 -8.09 -15.12 -10.18
CA ALA A 54 -9.47 -14.82 -10.51
C ALA A 54 -10.09 -13.91 -9.46
N PHE A 55 -10.84 -12.92 -9.94
CA PHE A 55 -11.71 -12.13 -9.08
C PHE A 55 -13.08 -12.81 -8.97
N TYR A 56 -13.56 -12.91 -7.74
CA TYR A 56 -14.86 -13.51 -7.45
C TYR A 56 -15.89 -12.46 -7.02
N ARG A 57 -15.44 -11.38 -6.39
CA ARG A 57 -16.24 -10.25 -5.92
C ARG A 57 -15.56 -8.95 -6.30
N ASN A 58 -16.26 -7.83 -6.12
CA ASN A 58 -15.62 -6.52 -6.26
C ASN A 58 -14.41 -6.43 -5.34
N CYS A 59 -13.26 -6.18 -5.95
CA CYS A 59 -11.98 -6.08 -5.28
C CYS A 59 -11.69 -4.60 -5.03
N ASP A 60 -12.12 -4.12 -3.86
CA ASP A 60 -11.95 -2.72 -3.48
C ASP A 60 -10.55 -2.46 -2.88
N THR A 61 -9.89 -3.52 -2.40
CA THR A 61 -8.56 -3.46 -1.77
C THR A 61 -7.55 -4.35 -2.53
N TYR A 62 -6.25 -4.09 -2.39
CA TYR A 62 -5.21 -4.81 -3.16
C TYR A 62 -4.77 -6.13 -2.50
N GLU A 63 -5.12 -6.40 -1.24
CA GLU A 63 -4.65 -7.55 -0.47
C GLU A 63 -5.15 -8.87 -1.04
N GLU A 64 -6.39 -8.92 -1.52
CA GLU A 64 -6.96 -10.13 -2.13
C GLU A 64 -6.18 -10.52 -3.39
N PHE A 65 -5.93 -9.55 -4.26
CA PHE A 65 -5.09 -9.74 -5.44
C PHE A 65 -3.67 -10.14 -5.06
N TRP A 66 -3.04 -9.41 -4.12
CA TRP A 66 -1.64 -9.64 -3.75
C TRP A 66 -1.41 -11.04 -3.15
N CYS A 67 -2.32 -11.50 -2.29
CA CYS A 67 -2.24 -12.85 -1.74
C CYS A 67 -2.33 -13.93 -2.82
N GLN A 68 -3.23 -13.78 -3.80
CA GLN A 68 -3.33 -14.70 -4.93
C GLN A 68 -2.08 -14.65 -5.80
N PHE A 69 -1.59 -13.45 -6.12
CA PHE A 69 -0.37 -13.26 -6.88
C PHE A 69 0.84 -13.92 -6.22
N LEU A 70 1.06 -13.68 -4.93
CA LEU A 70 2.14 -14.32 -4.17
C LEU A 70 2.00 -15.85 -4.12
N LYS A 71 0.76 -16.37 -4.03
CA LYS A 71 0.52 -17.82 -4.06
C LYS A 71 0.97 -18.44 -5.38
N GLU A 72 0.68 -17.78 -6.51
CA GLU A 72 1.12 -18.26 -7.83
C GLU A 72 2.63 -18.12 -8.02
N ILE A 73 3.23 -16.99 -7.62
CA ILE A 73 4.69 -16.81 -7.69
C ILE A 73 5.43 -17.83 -6.82
N ASN A 74 4.92 -18.15 -5.63
CA ASN A 74 5.53 -19.16 -4.75
C ASN A 74 5.53 -20.58 -5.36
N LYS A 75 4.66 -20.88 -6.33
CA LYS A 75 4.68 -22.16 -7.06
C LYS A 75 5.84 -22.21 -8.06
N LEU A 76 6.22 -21.07 -8.64
CA LEU A 76 7.35 -20.95 -9.56
C LEU A 76 8.68 -20.85 -8.82
N ASP A 77 8.82 -19.84 -7.97
CA ASP A 77 10.03 -19.58 -7.19
C ASP A 77 9.66 -19.14 -5.78
N LYS A 78 9.78 -20.08 -4.84
CA LYS A 78 9.51 -19.85 -3.42
C LYS A 78 10.45 -18.80 -2.80
N SER A 79 11.67 -18.66 -3.29
CA SER A 79 12.63 -17.68 -2.76
C SER A 79 12.22 -16.25 -3.11
N ILE A 80 11.78 -16.04 -4.35
CA ILE A 80 11.23 -14.76 -4.80
C ILE A 80 9.86 -14.50 -4.18
N GLY A 81 9.00 -15.51 -4.06
CA GLY A 81 7.71 -15.38 -3.37
C GLY A 81 7.85 -14.88 -1.93
N ILE A 82 8.81 -15.40 -1.16
CA ILE A 82 9.12 -14.91 0.20
C ILE A 82 9.71 -13.49 0.16
N LYS A 83 10.53 -13.15 -0.85
CA LYS A 83 11.09 -11.80 -1.03
C LYS A 83 9.97 -10.79 -1.29
N LEU A 84 9.02 -11.12 -2.16
CA LEU A 84 7.86 -10.29 -2.48
C LEU A 84 6.88 -10.20 -1.31
N GLU A 85 6.65 -11.29 -0.58
CA GLU A 85 5.81 -11.30 0.63
C GLU A 85 6.33 -10.31 1.68
N LYS A 86 7.66 -10.23 1.85
CA LYS A 86 8.31 -9.25 2.74
C LYS A 86 8.28 -7.82 2.22
N LEU A 87 8.26 -7.63 0.90
CA LEU A 87 8.17 -6.31 0.29
C LEU A 87 6.76 -5.72 0.41
N GLY A 88 5.73 -6.58 0.48
CA GLY A 88 4.33 -6.16 0.47
C GLY A 88 3.87 -5.74 -0.94
N PHE A 89 2.58 -5.45 -1.07
CA PHE A 89 2.05 -4.93 -2.33
C PHE A 89 2.69 -3.56 -2.62
N PRO A 90 3.12 -3.28 -3.87
CA PRO A 90 3.80 -2.04 -4.17
C PRO A 90 2.83 -0.86 -4.16
N THR A 91 2.79 -0.13 -3.04
CA THR A 91 1.96 1.09 -2.90
C THR A 91 2.72 2.36 -3.31
N ASN A 92 4.04 2.26 -3.53
CA ASN A 92 4.86 3.34 -4.04
C ASN A 92 5.83 2.89 -5.14
N VAL A 93 6.38 3.85 -5.88
CA VAL A 93 7.24 3.56 -7.05
C VAL A 93 8.53 2.80 -6.68
N SER A 94 9.11 3.05 -5.50
CA SER A 94 10.34 2.34 -5.08
C SER A 94 10.06 0.87 -4.74
N GLN A 95 8.91 0.58 -4.13
CA GLN A 95 8.46 -0.79 -3.91
C GLN A 95 8.09 -1.46 -5.24
N LEU A 96 7.45 -0.71 -6.14
CA LEU A 96 7.14 -1.18 -7.49
C LEU A 96 8.41 -1.58 -8.24
N GLU A 97 9.42 -0.71 -8.29
CA GLU A 97 10.71 -1.03 -8.92
C GLU A 97 11.39 -2.24 -8.28
N LYS A 98 11.43 -2.35 -6.95
CA LYS A 98 11.99 -3.54 -6.27
C LYS A 98 11.21 -4.81 -6.57
N THR A 99 9.89 -4.69 -6.70
CA THR A 99 8.99 -5.79 -7.06
C THR A 99 9.27 -6.24 -8.48
N LEU A 100 9.35 -5.30 -9.42
CA LEU A 100 9.68 -5.59 -10.82
C LEU A 100 11.08 -6.20 -10.96
N LEU A 101 12.08 -5.68 -10.25
CA LEU A 101 13.42 -6.28 -10.20
C LEU A 101 13.40 -7.70 -9.61
N ALA A 102 12.58 -7.94 -8.59
CA ALA A 102 12.44 -9.28 -8.02
C ALA A 102 11.70 -10.23 -8.97
N LEU A 103 10.77 -9.72 -9.80
CA LEU A 103 10.10 -10.50 -10.84
C LEU A 103 11.05 -10.76 -12.03
N ASP A 104 11.93 -9.83 -12.37
CA ASP A 104 12.98 -9.99 -13.39
C ASP A 104 14.05 -11.02 -12.97
N ASP A 105 14.24 -11.22 -11.66
CA ASP A 105 15.08 -12.30 -11.13
C ASP A 105 14.48 -13.72 -11.36
N ILE A 106 13.19 -13.82 -11.73
CA ILE A 106 12.53 -15.11 -11.99
C ILE A 106 12.89 -15.59 -13.40
N ASP A 107 13.43 -16.80 -13.50
CA ASP A 107 13.63 -17.47 -14.78
C ASP A 107 12.30 -18.11 -15.21
N PHE A 108 11.47 -17.35 -15.90
CA PHE A 108 10.20 -17.86 -16.41
C PHE A 108 10.45 -18.90 -17.50
N ASP A 109 9.84 -20.08 -17.34
CA ASP A 109 9.78 -21.10 -18.38
C ASP A 109 9.24 -20.50 -19.68
N ARG A 110 9.74 -21.00 -20.82
CA ARG A 110 9.35 -20.48 -22.15
C ARG A 110 7.82 -20.47 -22.29
N LYS A 111 7.26 -19.32 -22.69
CA LYS A 111 5.81 -19.11 -22.88
C LYS A 111 4.97 -19.24 -21.58
N THR A 112 5.46 -18.72 -20.46
CA THR A 112 4.67 -18.64 -19.21
C THR A 112 3.57 -17.60 -19.35
N ILE A 113 2.34 -17.96 -18.95
CA ILE A 113 1.17 -17.09 -19.06
C ILE A 113 0.60 -16.79 -17.67
N LEU A 114 0.44 -15.51 -17.34
CA LEU A 114 -0.34 -15.03 -16.20
C LEU A 114 -1.75 -14.68 -16.65
N VAL A 115 -2.73 -15.49 -16.28
CA VAL A 115 -4.15 -15.27 -16.55
C VAL A 115 -4.80 -14.56 -15.36
N ILE A 116 -5.46 -13.44 -15.63
CA ILE A 116 -6.25 -12.69 -14.65
C ILE A 116 -7.70 -12.68 -15.11
N ASP A 117 -8.52 -13.49 -14.45
CA ASP A 117 -9.90 -13.76 -14.85
C ASP A 117 -10.92 -12.89 -14.11
N ASP A 118 -12.05 -12.63 -14.78
CA ASP A 118 -13.14 -11.77 -14.31
C ASP A 118 -12.67 -10.34 -13.91
N TYR A 119 -11.74 -9.75 -14.66
CA TYR A 119 -11.05 -8.49 -14.30
C TYR A 119 -11.94 -7.26 -14.09
N HIS A 120 -13.10 -7.19 -14.75
CA HIS A 120 -14.13 -6.17 -14.52
C HIS A 120 -14.56 -6.00 -13.04
N LEU A 121 -14.30 -6.98 -12.16
CA LEU A 121 -14.55 -6.89 -10.72
C LEU A 121 -13.42 -6.16 -9.96
N CYS A 122 -12.30 -5.86 -10.61
CA CYS A 122 -11.20 -5.08 -10.03
C CYS A 122 -11.45 -3.58 -10.26
N GLU A 123 -11.93 -2.89 -9.22
CA GLU A 123 -12.11 -1.43 -9.25
C GLU A 123 -10.92 -0.69 -8.62
N ASN A 124 -9.96 -1.43 -8.04
CA ASN A 124 -8.79 -0.85 -7.38
C ASN A 124 -7.73 -0.35 -8.39
N ARG A 125 -7.49 0.96 -8.38
CA ARG A 125 -6.52 1.62 -9.26
C ARG A 125 -5.08 1.12 -9.07
N ASN A 126 -4.66 0.82 -7.85
CA ASN A 126 -3.28 0.39 -7.60
C ASN A 126 -2.99 -0.98 -8.21
N VAL A 127 -3.98 -1.89 -8.21
CA VAL A 127 -3.87 -3.19 -8.88
C VAL A 127 -3.79 -3.02 -10.40
N ASN A 128 -4.61 -2.14 -10.97
CA ASN A 128 -4.54 -1.78 -12.39
C ASN A 128 -3.15 -1.27 -12.76
N ASP A 129 -2.65 -0.27 -12.04
CA ASP A 129 -1.35 0.35 -12.30
C ASP A 129 -0.20 -0.67 -12.18
N PHE A 130 -0.27 -1.57 -11.19
CA PHE A 130 0.71 -2.64 -11.01
C PHE A 130 0.75 -3.60 -12.20
N ILE A 131 -0.40 -4.10 -12.67
CA ILE A 131 -0.47 -5.05 -13.80
C ILE A 131 0.00 -4.39 -15.09
N MET A 132 -0.44 -3.16 -15.35
CA MET A 132 0.02 -2.40 -16.52
C MET A 132 1.53 -2.18 -16.47
N ARG A 133 2.09 -1.94 -15.28
CA ARG A 133 3.54 -1.78 -15.13
C ARG A 133 4.30 -3.06 -15.39
N ILE A 134 3.87 -4.22 -14.88
CA ILE A 134 4.52 -5.50 -15.20
C ILE A 134 4.50 -5.74 -16.71
N ALA A 135 3.36 -5.51 -17.36
CA ALA A 135 3.24 -5.65 -18.81
C ALA A 135 4.19 -4.69 -19.56
N ALA A 136 4.37 -3.46 -19.07
CA ALA A 136 5.26 -2.48 -19.68
C ALA A 136 6.76 -2.85 -19.59
N GLU A 137 7.17 -3.57 -18.54
CA GLU A 137 8.56 -4.04 -18.36
C GLU A 137 8.97 -5.16 -19.35
N GLN A 138 8.00 -5.85 -19.97
CA GLN A 138 8.26 -6.91 -20.96
C GLN A 138 9.22 -7.99 -20.46
N LEU A 139 8.94 -8.54 -19.27
CA LEU A 139 9.75 -9.61 -18.68
C LEU A 139 9.86 -10.81 -19.62
N ASP A 140 11.08 -11.33 -19.76
CA ASP A 140 11.38 -12.43 -20.70
C ASP A 140 10.49 -13.65 -20.40
N ASN A 141 9.86 -14.20 -21.45
CA ASN A 141 8.97 -15.37 -21.42
C ASN A 141 7.66 -15.24 -20.60
N LEU A 142 7.33 -14.07 -20.06
CA LEU A 142 6.06 -13.82 -19.36
C LEU A 142 5.07 -13.09 -20.26
N HIS A 143 3.87 -13.66 -20.39
CA HIS A 143 2.75 -13.04 -21.11
C HIS A 143 1.55 -12.87 -20.17
N ILE A 144 0.93 -11.70 -20.15
CA ILE A 144 -0.24 -11.41 -19.31
C ILE A 144 -1.50 -11.49 -20.15
N VAL A 145 -2.50 -12.23 -19.66
CA VAL A 145 -3.82 -12.36 -20.29
C VAL A 145 -4.89 -11.88 -19.31
N ILE A 146 -5.53 -10.75 -19.63
CA ILE A 146 -6.66 -10.23 -18.88
C ILE A 146 -7.95 -10.72 -19.52
N VAL A 147 -8.79 -11.43 -18.76
CA VAL A 147 -10.12 -11.87 -19.21
C VAL A 147 -11.17 -10.98 -18.55
N THR A 148 -11.92 -10.22 -19.36
CA THR A 148 -12.84 -9.21 -18.84
C THR A 148 -14.16 -9.12 -19.62
N ARG A 149 -15.17 -8.50 -18.99
CA ARG A 149 -16.45 -8.13 -19.64
C ARG A 149 -16.44 -6.73 -20.22
N SER A 150 -15.57 -5.88 -19.71
CA SER A 150 -15.47 -4.46 -20.04
C SER A 150 -14.05 -3.99 -19.82
N THR A 151 -13.60 -3.06 -20.66
CA THR A 151 -12.28 -2.44 -20.57
C THR A 151 -12.31 -1.01 -20.02
N ILE A 152 -13.48 -0.53 -19.55
CA ILE A 152 -13.68 0.86 -19.11
C ILE A 152 -12.64 1.31 -18.06
N ASN A 153 -12.27 0.41 -17.14
CA ASN A 153 -11.34 0.71 -16.04
C ASN A 153 -9.89 0.25 -16.31
N ILE A 154 -9.54 -0.03 -17.57
CA ILE A 154 -8.22 -0.52 -17.95
C ILE A 154 -7.54 0.56 -18.81
N ASP A 155 -6.39 1.06 -18.39
CA ASP A 155 -5.62 2.05 -19.16
C ASP A 155 -4.57 1.38 -20.06
N PHE A 156 -5.03 0.78 -21.15
CA PHE A 156 -4.20 0.00 -22.09
C PHE A 156 -3.98 0.70 -23.44
N VAL A 157 -4.53 1.90 -23.65
CA VAL A 157 -4.53 2.59 -24.95
C VAL A 157 -3.11 2.94 -25.40
N GLU A 158 -2.27 3.44 -24.48
CA GLU A 158 -0.87 3.73 -24.78
C GLU A 158 -0.11 2.45 -25.18
N MET A 159 -0.38 1.34 -24.50
CA MET A 159 0.25 0.04 -24.76
C MET A 159 -0.14 -0.54 -26.12
N LEU A 160 -1.40 -0.36 -26.53
CA LEU A 160 -1.83 -0.71 -27.89
C LEU A 160 -1.07 0.06 -28.95
N SER A 161 -0.91 1.38 -28.77
CA SER A 161 -0.20 2.23 -29.72
C SER A 161 1.28 1.85 -29.87
N LYS A 162 1.89 1.31 -28.80
CA LYS A 162 3.28 0.83 -28.77
C LYS A 162 3.44 -0.60 -29.28
N GLY A 163 2.35 -1.30 -29.62
CA GLY A 163 2.39 -2.67 -30.12
C GLY A 163 2.76 -3.71 -29.05
N ILE A 164 2.62 -3.39 -27.76
CA ILE A 164 2.89 -4.31 -26.64
C ILE A 164 1.63 -4.94 -26.06
N CYS A 165 0.45 -4.45 -26.45
CA CYS A 165 -0.86 -4.96 -26.07
C CYS A 165 -1.66 -5.41 -27.29
N ASN A 166 -2.49 -6.45 -27.13
CA ASN A 166 -3.47 -6.91 -28.11
C ASN A 166 -4.86 -7.08 -27.48
N VAL A 167 -5.92 -6.85 -28.24
CA VAL A 167 -7.31 -7.05 -27.78
C VAL A 167 -8.00 -8.09 -28.66
N ILE A 168 -8.49 -9.16 -28.02
CA ILE A 168 -9.32 -10.19 -28.62
C ILE A 168 -10.77 -9.90 -28.23
N SER A 169 -11.57 -9.52 -29.22
CA SER A 169 -12.96 -9.10 -29.04
C SER A 169 -13.96 -10.27 -29.07
N GLN A 170 -15.19 -9.98 -28.66
CA GLN A 170 -16.31 -10.93 -28.75
C GLN A 170 -16.51 -11.51 -30.16
N GLN A 171 -16.27 -10.74 -31.22
CA GLN A 171 -16.50 -11.20 -32.60
C GLN A 171 -15.52 -12.31 -32.98
N GLN A 172 -14.31 -12.27 -32.43
CA GLN A 172 -13.30 -13.30 -32.65
C GLN A 172 -13.58 -14.56 -31.82
N LEU A 173 -14.15 -14.40 -30.62
CA LEU A 173 -14.49 -15.51 -29.73
C LEU A 173 -15.82 -16.19 -30.02
N LYS A 174 -16.75 -15.52 -30.68
CA LYS A 174 -18.06 -16.08 -31.01
C LYS A 174 -17.94 -17.33 -31.90
N PHE A 175 -18.82 -18.30 -31.70
CA PHE A 175 -18.84 -19.52 -32.52
C PHE A 175 -19.27 -19.16 -33.94
N ASN A 176 -18.50 -19.61 -34.95
CA ASN A 176 -18.91 -19.47 -36.34
C ASN A 176 -19.90 -20.58 -36.74
N ASN A 177 -20.48 -20.50 -37.93
CA ASN A 177 -21.52 -21.45 -38.35
C ASN A 177 -21.07 -22.92 -38.33
N ASP A 178 -19.80 -23.19 -38.67
CA ASP A 178 -19.24 -24.54 -38.66
C ASP A 178 -19.02 -25.03 -37.22
N GLU A 179 -18.46 -24.19 -36.34
CA GLU A 179 -18.28 -24.48 -34.92
C GLU A 179 -19.63 -24.67 -34.20
N ILE A 180 -20.67 -23.91 -34.58
CA ILE A 180 -22.04 -24.09 -34.06
C ILE A 180 -22.55 -25.48 -34.45
N HIS A 181 -22.42 -25.86 -35.72
CA HIS A 181 -22.85 -27.16 -36.22
C HIS A 181 -22.12 -28.31 -35.49
N ASP A 182 -20.80 -28.24 -35.43
CA ASP A 182 -19.95 -29.23 -34.76
C ASP A 182 -20.30 -29.34 -33.27
N TYR A 183 -20.51 -28.21 -32.58
CA TYR A 183 -20.88 -28.21 -31.16
C TYR A 183 -22.25 -28.85 -30.94
N CYS A 184 -23.27 -28.47 -31.74
CA CYS A 184 -24.60 -29.05 -31.67
C CYS A 184 -24.56 -30.57 -31.84
N LYS A 185 -23.86 -31.07 -32.88
CA LYS A 185 -23.69 -32.51 -33.14
C LYS A 185 -22.88 -33.23 -32.05
N MET A 186 -21.90 -32.55 -31.45
CA MET A 186 -21.11 -33.11 -30.35
C MET A 186 -21.94 -33.29 -29.07
N VAL A 187 -22.83 -32.35 -28.77
CA VAL A 187 -23.72 -32.37 -27.60
C VAL A 187 -24.86 -33.37 -27.81
N ASN A 188 -25.55 -33.29 -28.94
CA ASN A 188 -26.65 -34.17 -29.35
C ASN A 188 -26.45 -34.63 -30.81
N SER A 189 -26.09 -35.90 -31.01
CA SER A 189 -25.80 -36.44 -32.35
C SER A 189 -27.01 -36.46 -33.28
N ASP A 190 -28.21 -36.54 -32.70
CA ASP A 190 -29.46 -36.79 -33.41
C ASP A 190 -30.23 -35.49 -33.74
N ILE A 191 -29.66 -34.32 -33.40
CA ILE A 191 -30.27 -33.02 -33.68
C ILE A 191 -30.49 -32.81 -35.18
N LEU A 192 -31.68 -32.31 -35.53
CA LEU A 192 -32.09 -32.03 -36.91
C LEU A 192 -31.36 -30.80 -37.46
N GLU A 193 -30.99 -30.84 -38.75
CA GLU A 193 -30.31 -29.72 -39.42
C GLU A 193 -31.15 -28.42 -39.40
N ASN A 194 -32.48 -28.53 -39.45
CA ASN A 194 -33.38 -27.38 -39.36
C ASN A 194 -33.26 -26.68 -37.99
N ASP A 195 -33.08 -27.43 -36.91
CA ASP A 195 -32.93 -26.86 -35.57
C ASP A 195 -31.53 -26.26 -35.39
N ILE A 196 -30.49 -26.85 -36.00
CA ILE A 196 -29.15 -26.22 -36.05
C ILE A 196 -29.21 -24.86 -36.77
N GLU A 197 -29.89 -24.77 -37.92
CA GLU A 197 -30.05 -23.50 -38.64
C GLU A 197 -30.80 -22.44 -37.83
N LYS A 198 -31.81 -22.84 -37.06
CA LYS A 198 -32.47 -21.94 -36.11
C LYS A 198 -31.54 -21.51 -34.98
N ILE A 199 -30.73 -22.42 -34.43
CA ILE A 199 -29.74 -22.10 -33.38
C ILE A 199 -28.72 -21.09 -33.91
N LYS A 200 -28.18 -21.29 -35.12
CA LYS A 200 -27.25 -20.34 -35.75
C LYS A 200 -27.81 -18.92 -35.74
N LYS A 201 -29.06 -18.75 -36.18
CA LYS A 201 -29.72 -17.43 -36.27
C LYS A 201 -30.11 -16.86 -34.91
N TYR A 202 -30.69 -17.68 -34.05
CA TYR A 202 -31.30 -17.23 -32.80
C TYR A 202 -30.27 -16.88 -31.73
N THR A 203 -29.14 -17.58 -31.78
CA THR A 203 -28.17 -17.64 -30.68
C THR A 203 -26.92 -16.84 -30.97
N ASP A 204 -26.72 -16.51 -32.25
CA ASP A 204 -25.64 -15.68 -32.74
C ASP A 204 -24.28 -16.09 -32.14
N GLY A 205 -23.99 -17.40 -32.12
CA GLY A 205 -22.73 -17.99 -31.68
C GLY A 205 -22.35 -17.78 -30.20
N TRP A 206 -23.28 -17.33 -29.35
CA TRP A 206 -23.07 -17.18 -27.91
C TRP A 206 -23.18 -18.54 -27.21
N ILE A 207 -22.04 -19.11 -26.81
CA ILE A 207 -21.96 -20.50 -26.35
C ILE A 207 -22.83 -20.83 -25.13
N SER A 208 -22.92 -19.95 -24.12
CA SER A 208 -23.83 -20.19 -22.99
C SER A 208 -25.29 -20.23 -23.45
N PHE A 209 -25.69 -19.36 -24.38
CA PHE A 209 -27.04 -19.35 -24.92
C PHE A 209 -27.31 -20.56 -25.82
N MET A 210 -26.33 -20.98 -26.61
CA MET A 210 -26.38 -22.24 -27.37
C MET A 210 -26.58 -23.44 -26.46
N TYR A 211 -25.83 -23.51 -25.36
CA TYR A 211 -26.01 -24.58 -24.38
C TYR A 211 -27.40 -24.58 -23.77
N ILE A 212 -27.92 -23.41 -23.39
CA ILE A 212 -29.29 -23.24 -22.85
C ILE A 212 -30.33 -23.72 -23.88
N VAL A 213 -30.25 -23.26 -25.13
CA VAL A 213 -31.18 -23.65 -26.20
C VAL A 213 -31.10 -25.15 -26.51
N LEU A 214 -29.90 -25.74 -26.54
CA LEU A 214 -29.73 -27.18 -26.74
C LEU A 214 -30.33 -28.00 -25.58
N ARG A 215 -30.19 -27.53 -24.34
CA ARG A 215 -30.86 -28.16 -23.19
C ARG A 215 -32.37 -28.04 -23.24
N GLY A 216 -32.88 -26.89 -23.69
CA GLY A 216 -34.31 -26.71 -23.93
C GLY A 216 -34.84 -27.67 -24.99
N LEU A 217 -34.11 -27.86 -26.08
CA LEU A 217 -34.43 -28.85 -27.11
C LEU A 217 -34.51 -30.28 -26.56
N ASP A 218 -33.54 -30.71 -25.74
CA ASP A 218 -33.57 -32.03 -25.08
C ASP A 218 -34.82 -32.21 -24.18
N GLN A 219 -35.42 -31.10 -23.73
CA GLN A 219 -36.63 -31.05 -22.90
C GLN A 219 -37.90 -30.79 -23.72
N GLY A 220 -37.82 -30.78 -25.04
CA GLY A 220 -38.96 -30.58 -25.94
C GLY A 220 -39.35 -29.13 -26.19
N ILE A 221 -38.50 -28.15 -25.87
CA ILE A 221 -38.70 -26.72 -26.15
C ILE A 221 -38.14 -26.39 -27.54
N PRO A 222 -38.96 -25.98 -28.53
CA PRO A 222 -38.49 -25.58 -29.86
C PRO A 222 -37.52 -24.38 -29.86
N VAL A 223 -36.60 -24.36 -30.83
CA VAL A 223 -35.71 -23.20 -31.07
C VAL A 223 -36.46 -22.03 -31.69
N GLY A 224 -36.21 -20.81 -31.21
CA GLY A 224 -36.70 -19.56 -31.82
C GLY A 224 -38.10 -19.14 -31.35
N ILE A 225 -38.50 -19.49 -30.13
CA ILE A 225 -39.67 -18.90 -29.47
C ILE A 225 -39.30 -17.48 -29.02
N ASP A 226 -40.26 -16.54 -28.98
CA ASP A 226 -40.11 -15.20 -28.39
C ASP A 226 -39.94 -15.22 -26.85
N LYS A 227 -39.14 -16.15 -26.32
CA LYS A 227 -38.76 -16.19 -24.91
C LYS A 227 -37.50 -15.39 -24.68
N SER A 228 -37.45 -14.64 -23.59
CA SER A 228 -36.21 -13.99 -23.16
C SER A 228 -35.16 -15.01 -22.70
N ILE A 229 -33.90 -14.60 -22.61
CA ILE A 229 -32.81 -15.43 -22.05
C ILE A 229 -33.17 -15.88 -20.62
N ASP A 230 -33.80 -15.02 -19.83
CA ASP A 230 -34.22 -15.33 -18.47
C ASP A 230 -35.28 -16.44 -18.41
N GLU A 231 -36.27 -16.42 -19.31
CA GLU A 231 -37.28 -17.49 -19.41
C GLU A 231 -36.68 -18.84 -19.84
N LEU A 232 -35.61 -18.80 -20.64
CA LEU A 232 -34.89 -20.00 -21.04
C LEU A 232 -34.00 -20.52 -19.91
N ILE A 233 -33.28 -19.66 -19.18
CA ILE A 233 -32.55 -20.08 -17.96
C ILE A 233 -33.53 -20.67 -16.94
N GLU A 234 -34.66 -20.00 -16.73
CA GLU A 234 -35.74 -20.45 -15.86
C GLU A 234 -36.21 -21.87 -16.19
N SER A 235 -36.60 -22.11 -17.45
CA SER A 235 -37.15 -23.40 -17.85
C SER A 235 -36.10 -24.52 -17.94
N THR A 236 -34.85 -24.20 -18.32
CA THR A 236 -33.84 -25.23 -18.64
C THR A 236 -32.83 -25.51 -17.54
N LEU A 237 -32.53 -24.53 -16.67
CA LEU A 237 -31.48 -24.63 -15.65
C LEU A 237 -32.02 -24.49 -14.22
N PHE A 238 -33.27 -24.04 -14.04
CA PHE A 238 -33.85 -23.84 -12.70
C PHE A 238 -35.07 -24.74 -12.43
N GLN A 239 -36.12 -24.67 -13.27
CA GLN A 239 -37.37 -25.42 -13.07
C GLN A 239 -37.22 -26.95 -13.23
N VAL A 240 -36.11 -27.41 -13.83
CA VAL A 240 -35.77 -28.84 -13.95
C VAL A 240 -35.45 -29.51 -12.63
N TYR A 241 -35.13 -28.71 -11.61
CA TYR A 241 -34.83 -29.20 -10.27
C TYR A 241 -36.05 -29.15 -9.36
N ASP A 242 -36.06 -29.99 -8.33
CA ASP A 242 -37.05 -29.91 -7.27
C ASP A 242 -36.90 -28.62 -6.43
N GLU A 243 -37.93 -28.32 -5.65
CA GLU A 243 -37.98 -27.13 -4.78
C GLU A 243 -36.80 -27.09 -3.79
N GLU A 244 -36.28 -28.25 -3.37
CA GLU A 244 -35.14 -28.38 -2.48
C GLU A 244 -33.86 -27.82 -3.11
N ILE A 245 -33.51 -28.24 -4.34
CA ILE A 245 -32.31 -27.76 -5.04
C ILE A 245 -32.49 -26.32 -5.52
N GLN A 246 -33.70 -25.93 -5.96
CA GLN A 246 -34.00 -24.54 -6.32
C GLN A 246 -33.75 -23.58 -5.15
N THR A 247 -34.25 -23.92 -3.96
CA THR A 247 -34.03 -23.15 -2.73
C THR A 247 -32.55 -23.13 -2.35
N PHE A 248 -31.85 -24.25 -2.51
CA PHE A 248 -30.41 -24.36 -2.26
C PHE A 248 -29.59 -23.39 -3.14
N LEU A 249 -29.85 -23.35 -4.45
CA LEU A 249 -29.17 -22.44 -5.38
C LEU A 249 -29.49 -20.97 -5.09
N LEU A 250 -30.76 -20.62 -4.81
CA LEU A 250 -31.15 -19.26 -4.45
C LEU A 250 -30.44 -18.78 -3.17
N LYS A 251 -30.35 -19.63 -2.14
CA LYS A 251 -29.62 -19.28 -0.90
C LYS A 251 -28.12 -19.09 -1.11
N LEU A 252 -27.51 -19.84 -2.01
CA LEU A 252 -26.08 -19.70 -2.33
C LEU A 252 -25.76 -18.50 -3.21
N SER A 253 -26.75 -17.92 -3.91
CA SER A 253 -26.54 -16.78 -4.80
C SER A 253 -26.03 -15.50 -4.11
N ILE A 254 -26.15 -15.43 -2.78
CA ILE A 254 -25.59 -14.36 -1.95
C ILE A 254 -24.05 -14.42 -1.85
N LEU A 255 -23.45 -15.54 -2.26
CA LEU A 255 -22.01 -15.78 -2.25
C LEU A 255 -21.48 -15.87 -3.68
N ASP A 256 -20.30 -15.30 -3.89
CA ASP A 256 -19.60 -15.44 -5.17
C ASP A 256 -18.83 -16.77 -5.26
N THR A 257 -18.23 -17.19 -4.15
CA THR A 257 -17.64 -18.52 -3.97
C THR A 257 -17.94 -19.08 -2.61
N PHE A 258 -17.91 -20.41 -2.49
CA PHE A 258 -18.17 -21.08 -1.22
C PHE A 258 -17.48 -22.42 -1.10
N SER A 259 -17.09 -22.78 0.13
CA SER A 259 -16.73 -24.17 0.44
C SER A 259 -17.99 -24.99 0.70
N GLU A 260 -17.88 -26.32 0.61
CA GLU A 260 -18.98 -27.24 0.97
C GLU A 260 -19.47 -27.01 2.41
N LYS A 261 -18.55 -26.75 3.35
CA LYS A 261 -18.90 -26.47 4.75
C LYS A 261 -19.69 -25.17 4.89
N LEU A 262 -19.32 -24.14 4.13
CA LEU A 262 -20.04 -22.86 4.11
C LEU A 262 -21.42 -23.02 3.48
N ALA A 263 -21.52 -23.77 2.38
CA ALA A 263 -22.80 -24.08 1.75
C ALA A 263 -23.75 -24.80 2.71
N LEU A 264 -23.26 -25.83 3.41
CA LEU A 264 -24.02 -26.52 4.45
C LEU A 264 -24.47 -25.56 5.56
N TYR A 265 -23.56 -24.71 6.02
CA TYR A 265 -23.84 -23.76 7.09
C TYR A 265 -24.90 -22.71 6.71
N ILE A 266 -24.91 -22.22 5.48
CA ILE A 266 -25.87 -21.18 5.04
C ILE A 266 -27.21 -21.79 4.65
N THR A 267 -27.17 -22.87 3.87
CA THR A 267 -28.39 -23.47 3.33
C THR A 267 -29.14 -24.30 4.37
N GLU A 268 -28.44 -24.74 5.43
CA GLU A 268 -28.92 -25.69 6.44
C GLU A 268 -29.32 -27.05 5.87
N ASN A 269 -28.93 -27.35 4.64
CA ASN A 269 -29.34 -28.57 3.97
C ASN A 269 -28.32 -29.70 4.21
N LEU A 270 -28.71 -30.72 4.98
CA LEU A 270 -27.86 -31.88 5.28
C LEU A 270 -27.45 -32.68 4.02
N LYS A 271 -28.21 -32.57 2.92
CA LYS A 271 -27.88 -33.16 1.61
C LYS A 271 -26.97 -32.29 0.75
N THR A 272 -26.36 -31.23 1.30
CA THR A 272 -25.45 -30.31 0.58
C THR A 272 -24.44 -31.06 -0.30
N HIS A 273 -23.79 -32.08 0.24
CA HIS A 273 -22.80 -32.88 -0.49
C HIS A 273 -23.40 -33.59 -1.72
N GLU A 274 -24.59 -34.17 -1.57
CA GLU A 274 -25.29 -34.90 -2.64
C GLU A 274 -25.79 -33.93 -3.72
N ILE A 275 -26.34 -32.79 -3.31
CA ILE A 275 -26.82 -31.74 -4.21
C ILE A 275 -25.65 -31.19 -5.05
N LEU A 276 -24.53 -30.83 -4.42
CA LEU A 276 -23.36 -30.33 -5.15
C LEU A 276 -22.81 -31.36 -6.14
N LYS A 277 -22.73 -32.65 -5.75
CA LYS A 277 -22.35 -33.73 -6.66
C LYS A 277 -23.31 -33.88 -7.84
N LYS A 278 -24.62 -33.75 -7.61
CA LYS A 278 -25.65 -33.79 -8.67
C LYS A 278 -25.49 -32.62 -9.64
N LEU A 279 -25.38 -31.39 -9.12
CA LEU A 279 -25.20 -30.17 -9.91
C LEU A 279 -23.93 -30.24 -10.78
N LEU A 280 -22.82 -30.76 -10.24
CA LEU A 280 -21.60 -31.01 -11.01
C LEU A 280 -21.78 -32.08 -12.09
N ARG A 281 -22.50 -33.17 -11.81
CA ARG A 281 -22.75 -34.26 -12.77
C ARG A 281 -23.64 -33.81 -13.93
N GLU A 282 -24.61 -32.95 -13.66
CA GLU A 282 -25.60 -32.48 -14.64
C GLU A 282 -25.12 -31.23 -15.41
N ASN A 283 -23.91 -30.73 -15.10
CA ASN A 283 -23.34 -29.49 -15.66
C ASN A 283 -24.29 -28.30 -15.48
N ALA A 284 -24.82 -28.15 -14.27
CA ALA A 284 -25.81 -27.15 -13.88
C ALA A 284 -25.23 -25.73 -13.74
N PHE A 285 -24.18 -25.40 -14.49
CA PHE A 285 -23.46 -24.14 -14.35
C PHE A 285 -22.88 -23.93 -12.93
N VAL A 286 -22.51 -25.02 -12.26
CA VAL A 286 -21.74 -25.00 -11.01
C VAL A 286 -20.40 -25.68 -11.26
N PHE A 287 -19.32 -25.06 -10.79
CA PHE A 287 -17.96 -25.54 -10.96
C PHE A 287 -17.30 -25.77 -9.61
N TYR A 288 -16.34 -26.69 -9.60
CA TYR A 288 -15.48 -26.95 -8.46
C TYR A 288 -14.04 -26.59 -8.81
N ASP A 289 -13.44 -25.74 -7.99
CA ASP A 289 -12.03 -25.37 -8.03
C ASP A 289 -11.26 -26.30 -7.06
N GLU A 290 -10.52 -27.25 -7.63
CA GLU A 290 -9.71 -28.22 -6.89
C GLU A 290 -8.55 -27.55 -6.11
N ILE A 291 -8.02 -26.41 -6.58
CA ILE A 291 -6.87 -25.72 -5.98
C ILE A 291 -7.30 -25.02 -4.70
N ASN A 292 -8.42 -24.30 -4.77
CA ASN A 292 -8.94 -23.52 -3.64
C ASN A 292 -9.94 -24.32 -2.80
N LYS A 293 -10.35 -25.50 -3.26
CA LYS A 293 -11.38 -26.36 -2.64
C LYS A 293 -12.71 -25.63 -2.45
N THR A 294 -13.06 -24.79 -3.42
CA THR A 294 -14.26 -23.96 -3.44
C THR A 294 -15.12 -24.27 -4.65
N TYR A 295 -16.40 -23.92 -4.55
CA TYR A 295 -17.37 -23.98 -5.63
C TYR A 295 -17.69 -22.57 -6.11
N LYS A 296 -18.00 -22.45 -7.41
CA LYS A 296 -18.45 -21.21 -8.05
C LYS A 296 -19.68 -21.50 -8.91
N ILE A 297 -20.72 -20.67 -8.77
CA ILE A 297 -21.86 -20.67 -9.70
C ILE A 297 -21.47 -19.80 -10.90
N HIS A 298 -21.72 -20.27 -12.12
CA HIS A 298 -21.46 -19.51 -13.33
C HIS A 298 -22.20 -18.19 -13.28
N ASN A 299 -21.53 -17.10 -13.64
CA ASN A 299 -22.07 -15.75 -13.50
C ASN A 299 -23.45 -15.57 -14.17
N VAL A 300 -23.72 -16.22 -15.33
CA VAL A 300 -25.05 -16.19 -15.99
C VAL A 300 -26.15 -16.74 -15.08
N LEU A 301 -25.89 -17.87 -14.41
CA LEU A 301 -26.86 -18.47 -13.50
C LEU A 301 -26.92 -17.69 -12.19
N LEU A 302 -25.78 -17.18 -11.70
CA LEU A 302 -25.71 -16.39 -10.48
C LEU A 302 -26.54 -15.10 -10.58
N ASP A 303 -26.39 -14.37 -11.67
CA ASP A 303 -27.14 -13.12 -11.94
C ASP A 303 -28.65 -13.41 -12.05
N PHE A 304 -29.02 -14.47 -12.77
CA PHE A 304 -30.41 -14.95 -12.83
C PHE A 304 -30.97 -15.30 -11.44
N LEU A 305 -30.22 -16.04 -10.62
CA LEU A 305 -30.63 -16.42 -9.26
C LEU A 305 -30.79 -15.20 -8.35
N ARG A 306 -29.91 -14.19 -8.48
CA ARG A 306 -29.99 -12.92 -7.74
C ARG A 306 -31.21 -12.10 -8.15
N MET A 307 -31.55 -12.05 -9.44
CA MET A 307 -32.78 -11.40 -9.92
C MET A 307 -34.04 -12.14 -9.45
N ARG A 308 -34.00 -13.48 -9.45
CA ARG A 308 -35.12 -14.34 -9.05
C ARG A 308 -35.25 -14.52 -7.53
N GLN A 309 -34.33 -13.93 -6.76
CA GLN A 309 -34.31 -14.00 -5.31
C GLN A 309 -35.53 -13.27 -4.73
N ASN A 310 -36.67 -13.95 -4.67
CA ASN A 310 -37.91 -13.47 -4.05
C ASN A 310 -37.95 -13.79 -2.55
N PHE A 311 -36.81 -13.71 -1.88
CA PHE A 311 -36.79 -13.85 -0.42
C PHE A 311 -37.43 -12.63 0.22
N LYS A 312 -38.22 -12.88 1.26
CA LYS A 312 -38.64 -11.80 2.17
C LYS A 312 -37.37 -11.15 2.74
N SER A 313 -37.43 -9.84 3.00
CA SER A 313 -36.34 -9.09 3.64
C SER A 313 -35.78 -9.79 4.88
N SER A 314 -36.65 -10.40 5.68
CA SER A 314 -36.29 -11.18 6.87
C SER A 314 -35.37 -12.37 6.60
N GLU A 315 -35.52 -13.06 5.46
CA GLU A 315 -34.67 -14.21 5.12
C GLU A 315 -33.31 -13.74 4.58
N ILE A 316 -33.27 -12.64 3.81
CA ILE A 316 -32.00 -12.02 3.39
C ILE A 316 -31.20 -11.55 4.62
N GLN A 317 -31.86 -10.87 5.56
CA GLN A 317 -31.25 -10.48 6.84
C GLN A 317 -30.74 -11.69 7.61
N ARG A 318 -31.54 -12.77 7.70
CA ARG A 318 -31.13 -14.03 8.37
C ARG A 318 -29.88 -14.65 7.72
N LEU A 319 -29.81 -14.70 6.39
CA LEU A 319 -28.68 -15.27 5.66
C LEU A 319 -27.40 -14.43 5.87
N ASN A 320 -27.52 -13.10 5.76
CA ASN A 320 -26.41 -12.19 6.04
C ASN A 320 -25.95 -12.27 7.51
N ARG A 321 -26.86 -12.38 8.48
CA ARG A 321 -26.50 -12.59 9.89
C ARG A 321 -25.70 -13.88 10.10
N ARG A 322 -26.11 -14.99 9.46
CA ARG A 322 -25.35 -16.25 9.51
C ARG A 322 -23.95 -16.07 8.92
N LEU A 323 -23.84 -15.40 7.79
CA LEU A 323 -22.53 -15.09 7.19
C LEU A 323 -21.66 -14.26 8.13
N GLY A 324 -22.21 -13.23 8.76
CA GLY A 324 -21.54 -12.46 9.80
C GLY A 324 -20.99 -13.36 10.91
N ASN A 325 -21.82 -14.27 11.44
CA ASN A 325 -21.39 -15.22 12.48
C ASN A 325 -20.28 -16.15 12.00
N TRP A 326 -20.38 -16.68 10.78
CA TRP A 326 -19.38 -17.58 10.21
C TRP A 326 -17.99 -16.94 10.11
N TYR A 327 -17.92 -15.67 9.68
CA TYR A 327 -16.66 -14.93 9.57
C TYR A 327 -16.18 -14.43 10.93
N MET A 328 -17.10 -14.06 11.83
CA MET A 328 -16.78 -13.69 13.22
C MET A 328 -16.08 -14.85 13.96
N ASP A 329 -16.59 -16.07 13.85
CA ASP A 329 -15.98 -17.27 14.46
C ASP A 329 -14.56 -17.56 13.96
N ARG A 330 -14.21 -17.07 12.76
CA ARG A 330 -12.89 -17.21 12.13
C ARG A 330 -11.96 -16.02 12.37
N ARG A 331 -12.42 -14.99 13.11
CA ARG A 331 -11.72 -13.72 13.31
C ARG A 331 -11.49 -12.91 12.03
N GLU A 332 -12.31 -13.13 11.00
CA GLU A 332 -12.33 -12.31 9.79
C GLU A 332 -13.28 -11.11 9.99
N LEU A 333 -12.88 -10.20 10.89
CA LEU A 333 -13.77 -9.22 11.51
C LEU A 333 -14.39 -8.21 10.53
N LEU A 334 -13.61 -7.64 9.61
CA LEU A 334 -14.11 -6.67 8.63
C LEU A 334 -15.15 -7.29 7.69
N THR A 335 -14.88 -8.52 7.24
CA THR A 335 -15.84 -9.27 6.41
C THR A 335 -17.11 -9.56 7.22
N ALA A 336 -16.99 -9.97 8.48
CA ALA A 336 -18.14 -10.18 9.36
C ALA A 336 -18.98 -8.90 9.52
N TYR A 337 -18.34 -7.74 9.75
CA TYR A 337 -19.03 -6.45 9.88
C TYR A 337 -19.77 -6.06 8.60
N SER A 338 -19.19 -6.29 7.41
CA SER A 338 -19.88 -6.02 6.14
C SER A 338 -21.20 -6.81 6.01
N TYR A 339 -21.21 -8.07 6.47
CA TYR A 339 -22.42 -8.89 6.46
C TYR A 339 -23.40 -8.49 7.56
N TYR A 340 -22.94 -8.13 8.75
CA TYR A 340 -23.81 -7.59 9.80
C TYR A 340 -24.43 -6.23 9.42
N TYR A 341 -23.71 -5.40 8.66
CA TYR A 341 -24.25 -4.16 8.12
C TYR A 341 -25.38 -4.47 7.13
N LYS A 342 -25.17 -5.42 6.20
CA LYS A 342 -26.20 -5.89 5.25
C LYS A 342 -27.41 -6.55 5.92
N SER A 343 -27.26 -7.13 7.11
CA SER A 343 -28.37 -7.67 7.89
C SER A 343 -28.99 -6.69 8.88
N GLU A 344 -28.54 -5.43 8.90
CA GLU A 344 -28.96 -4.39 9.85
C GLU A 344 -28.70 -4.77 11.33
N ASP A 345 -27.76 -5.68 11.57
CA ASP A 345 -27.35 -6.14 12.89
C ASP A 345 -26.30 -5.23 13.54
N TYR A 346 -26.54 -3.91 13.50
CA TYR A 346 -25.60 -2.91 13.98
C TYR A 346 -25.22 -3.14 15.44
N ASN A 347 -26.16 -3.62 16.26
CA ASN A 347 -25.91 -3.95 17.67
C ASN A 347 -24.78 -4.97 17.87
N ILE A 348 -24.59 -5.93 16.96
CA ILE A 348 -23.49 -6.91 17.08
C ILE A 348 -22.15 -6.22 16.85
N ILE A 349 -22.06 -5.38 15.81
CA ILE A 349 -20.87 -4.59 15.48
C ILE A 349 -20.54 -3.65 16.64
N LEU A 350 -21.53 -2.87 17.10
CA LEU A 350 -21.39 -1.88 18.17
C LEU A 350 -20.99 -2.53 19.49
N THR A 351 -21.61 -3.65 19.88
CA THR A 351 -21.21 -4.41 21.08
C THR A 351 -19.77 -4.92 20.96
N HIS A 352 -19.38 -5.45 19.79
CA HIS A 352 -18.01 -5.95 19.59
C HIS A 352 -16.98 -4.82 19.66
N LEU A 353 -17.22 -3.69 18.99
CA LEU A 353 -16.36 -2.50 19.03
C LEU A 353 -16.32 -1.85 20.41
N ASN A 354 -17.42 -1.90 21.17
CA ASN A 354 -17.49 -1.30 22.50
C ASN A 354 -16.73 -2.10 23.57
N ASN A 355 -16.22 -3.29 23.25
CA ASN A 355 -15.42 -4.08 24.18
C ASN A 355 -13.96 -3.57 24.22
N PRO A 356 -13.44 -3.15 25.39
CA PRO A 356 -12.05 -2.69 25.54
C PRO A 356 -10.96 -3.69 25.14
N ASN A 357 -11.31 -4.98 24.98
CA ASN A 357 -10.38 -6.02 24.54
C ASN A 357 -10.27 -6.14 23.01
N ASN A 358 -11.17 -5.48 22.27
CA ASN A 358 -11.27 -5.55 20.81
C ASN A 358 -10.80 -4.25 20.13
N ILE A 359 -10.03 -3.43 20.83
CA ILE A 359 -9.60 -2.12 20.32
C ILE A 359 -8.54 -2.33 19.25
N ASP A 360 -8.87 -1.93 18.03
CA ASP A 360 -7.98 -1.92 16.88
C ASP A 360 -8.47 -0.84 15.90
N ASN A 361 -7.57 0.07 15.53
CA ASN A 361 -7.84 1.18 14.63
C ASN A 361 -8.34 0.70 13.24
N ASN A 362 -7.97 -0.51 12.83
CA ASN A 362 -8.37 -1.07 11.53
C ASN A 362 -9.83 -1.53 11.52
N LEU A 363 -10.45 -1.79 12.69
CA LEU A 363 -11.82 -2.31 12.76
C LEU A 363 -12.90 -1.28 12.44
N ILE A 364 -12.51 -0.02 12.26
CA ILE A 364 -13.39 1.11 11.93
C ILE A 364 -13.30 1.42 10.43
N ASP A 365 -12.57 0.60 9.68
CA ASP A 365 -12.34 0.76 8.25
C ASP A 365 -13.20 -0.25 7.48
N PHE A 366 -14.53 -0.10 7.58
CA PHE A 366 -15.49 -0.97 6.88
C PHE A 366 -16.65 -0.16 6.28
N ASP A 367 -17.23 -0.70 5.21
CA ASP A 367 -18.36 -0.08 4.53
C ASP A 367 -19.57 0.10 5.46
N GLY A 368 -20.11 1.31 5.46
CA GLY A 368 -21.28 1.65 6.27
C GLY A 368 -20.95 2.18 7.67
N VAL A 369 -19.69 2.21 8.11
CA VAL A 369 -19.32 2.72 9.45
C VAL A 369 -19.82 4.15 9.70
N VAL A 370 -19.65 5.05 8.73
CA VAL A 370 -20.16 6.43 8.83
C VAL A 370 -21.68 6.43 8.89
N SER A 371 -22.34 5.65 8.02
CA SER A 371 -23.80 5.57 8.00
C SER A 371 -24.37 5.04 9.32
N ILE A 372 -23.71 4.09 9.99
CA ILE A 372 -24.14 3.60 11.29
C ILE A 372 -24.08 4.75 12.31
N PHE A 373 -22.90 5.34 12.53
CA PHE A 373 -22.72 6.31 13.61
C PHE A 373 -23.45 7.65 13.39
N GLU A 374 -23.64 8.09 12.14
CA GLU A 374 -24.38 9.32 11.85
C GLU A 374 -25.91 9.17 11.99
N ASN A 375 -26.43 7.93 11.97
CA ASN A 375 -27.86 7.65 12.10
C ASN A 375 -28.30 7.24 13.52
N LEU A 376 -27.36 6.96 14.42
CA LEU A 376 -27.68 6.63 15.82
C LEU A 376 -28.11 7.87 16.61
N SER A 377 -29.11 7.70 17.47
CA SER A 377 -29.51 8.73 18.43
C SER A 377 -28.45 8.92 19.53
N GLU A 378 -28.49 10.06 20.23
CA GLU A 378 -27.56 10.34 21.34
C GLU A 378 -27.65 9.29 22.46
N GLU A 379 -28.85 8.75 22.73
CA GLU A 379 -29.07 7.68 23.71
C GLU A 379 -28.37 6.38 23.30
N GLU A 380 -28.46 6.00 22.02
CA GLU A 380 -27.78 4.82 21.49
C GLU A 380 -26.26 4.97 21.47
N LEU A 381 -25.75 6.16 21.16
CA LEU A 381 -24.31 6.46 21.24
C LEU A 381 -23.80 6.31 22.69
N CYS A 382 -24.58 6.74 23.69
CA CYS A 382 -24.25 6.55 25.11
C CYS A 382 -24.28 5.08 25.56
N LYS A 383 -24.97 4.20 24.83
CA LYS A 383 -24.94 2.75 25.08
C LYS A 383 -23.63 2.10 24.61
N TYR A 384 -22.99 2.68 23.61
CA TYR A 384 -21.76 2.16 22.98
C TYR A 384 -20.62 3.20 22.95
N PRO A 385 -20.22 3.76 24.11
CA PRO A 385 -19.28 4.88 24.16
C PRO A 385 -17.92 4.58 23.57
N ILE A 386 -17.38 3.38 23.80
CA ILE A 386 -16.05 3.00 23.36
C ILE A 386 -16.04 2.80 21.84
N ALA A 387 -17.12 2.27 21.26
CA ALA A 387 -17.27 2.15 19.82
C ALA A 387 -17.35 3.54 19.16
N TYR A 388 -18.15 4.44 19.74
CA TYR A 388 -18.31 5.80 19.22
C TYR A 388 -17.02 6.62 19.31
N LEU A 389 -16.32 6.55 20.44
CA LEU A 389 -15.06 7.26 20.65
C LEU A 389 -13.96 6.76 19.72
N GLN A 390 -13.92 5.45 19.46
CA GLN A 390 -13.09 4.84 18.43
C GLN A 390 -13.37 5.47 17.04
N TYR A 391 -14.65 5.56 16.66
CA TYR A 391 -15.07 6.19 15.40
C TYR A 391 -14.61 7.65 15.31
N ILE A 392 -14.90 8.44 16.34
CA ILE A 392 -14.50 9.85 16.40
C ILE A 392 -12.98 10.01 16.34
N PHE A 393 -12.23 9.16 17.05
CA PHE A 393 -10.78 9.21 17.04
C PHE A 393 -10.21 9.01 15.64
N MET A 394 -10.70 8.02 14.90
CA MET A 394 -10.26 7.79 13.52
C MET A 394 -10.68 8.91 12.57
N ARG A 395 -11.86 9.50 12.76
CA ARG A 395 -12.30 10.68 12.00
C ARG A 395 -11.42 11.90 12.29
N ILE A 396 -10.91 12.08 13.51
CA ILE A 396 -9.97 13.16 13.86
C ILE A 396 -8.59 12.91 13.23
N LEU A 397 -8.11 11.67 13.23
CA LEU A 397 -6.79 11.35 12.69
C LEU A 397 -6.73 11.40 11.15
N ARG A 398 -7.82 11.02 10.45
CA ARG A 398 -7.87 10.91 8.99
C ARG A 398 -8.69 12.02 8.31
N GLY A 399 -9.45 12.81 9.06
CA GLY A 399 -10.40 13.79 8.51
C GLY A 399 -9.76 15.13 8.14
N SER A 400 -10.40 15.84 7.22
CA SER A 400 -10.10 17.25 6.93
C SER A 400 -10.42 18.16 8.13
N ASN A 401 -9.95 19.40 8.11
CA ASN A 401 -10.23 20.37 9.18
C ASN A 401 -11.73 20.53 9.48
N GLU A 402 -12.60 20.47 8.47
CA GLU A 402 -14.05 20.55 8.64
C GLU A 402 -14.61 19.33 9.41
N ILE A 403 -14.12 18.13 9.08
CA ILE A 403 -14.49 16.90 9.79
C ILE A 403 -14.02 16.97 11.25
N VAL A 404 -12.82 17.48 11.50
CA VAL A 404 -12.27 17.63 12.85
C VAL A 404 -13.14 18.60 13.67
N LEU A 405 -13.57 19.73 13.10
CA LEU A 405 -14.46 20.68 13.78
C LEU A 405 -15.80 20.04 14.16
N ASN A 406 -16.42 19.29 13.25
CA ASN A 406 -17.65 18.54 13.54
C ASN A 406 -17.43 17.52 14.68
N CYS A 407 -16.29 16.82 14.68
CA CYS A 407 -15.93 15.88 15.74
C CYS A 407 -15.74 16.56 17.10
N ILE A 408 -15.23 17.79 17.15
CA ILE A 408 -15.11 18.57 18.40
C ILE A 408 -16.49 18.81 19.00
N GLU A 409 -17.45 19.30 18.22
CA GLU A 409 -18.82 19.54 18.69
C GLU A 409 -19.48 18.26 19.20
N LYS A 410 -19.27 17.15 18.47
CA LYS A 410 -19.74 15.81 18.86
C LYS A 410 -19.15 15.36 20.19
N LEU A 411 -17.84 15.54 20.41
CA LEU A 411 -17.20 15.20 21.68
C LEU A 411 -17.70 16.05 22.84
N GLU A 412 -17.98 17.34 22.61
CA GLU A 412 -18.49 18.24 23.65
C GLU A 412 -19.92 17.90 24.07
N LYS A 413 -20.80 17.61 23.11
CA LYS A 413 -22.14 17.09 23.40
C LYS A 413 -22.08 15.77 24.16
N PHE A 414 -21.21 14.87 23.72
CA PHE A 414 -21.04 13.56 24.35
C PHE A 414 -20.49 13.67 25.77
N GLN A 415 -19.54 14.58 26.01
CA GLN A 415 -19.03 14.89 27.34
C GLN A 415 -20.15 15.40 28.25
N TYR A 416 -20.92 16.38 27.78
CA TYR A 416 -22.03 16.96 28.53
C TYR A 416 -23.07 15.90 28.93
N ALA A 417 -23.43 15.01 27.99
CA ALA A 417 -24.35 13.91 28.25
C ALA A 417 -23.84 12.99 29.39
N TYR A 418 -22.57 12.60 29.36
CA TYR A 418 -21.99 11.76 30.42
C TYR A 418 -21.88 12.50 31.76
N GLU A 419 -21.54 13.78 31.77
CA GLU A 419 -21.45 14.60 32.98
C GLU A 419 -22.80 14.71 33.72
N HIS A 420 -23.92 14.75 32.99
CA HIS A 420 -25.27 14.89 33.55
C HIS A 420 -26.01 13.56 33.73
N MET A 421 -25.42 12.44 33.33
CA MET A 421 -26.04 11.12 33.50
C MET A 421 -25.90 10.61 34.95
N GLU A 422 -27.03 10.36 35.63
CA GLU A 422 -27.07 9.94 37.04
C GLU A 422 -27.08 8.41 37.24
N SER A 423 -27.54 7.64 36.25
CA SER A 423 -27.82 6.20 36.35
C SER A 423 -26.64 5.26 36.02
N ILE A 424 -25.41 5.77 35.92
CA ILE A 424 -24.20 5.00 35.57
C ILE A 424 -23.23 4.94 36.74
N ASP A 425 -22.53 3.80 36.86
CA ASP A 425 -21.42 3.63 37.80
C ASP A 425 -20.40 4.79 37.71
N LEU A 426 -20.13 5.43 38.85
CA LEU A 426 -19.31 6.64 38.89
C LEU A 426 -17.89 6.41 38.37
N LYS A 427 -17.33 5.21 38.59
CA LYS A 427 -15.98 4.87 38.13
C LYS A 427 -15.97 4.74 36.60
N TYR A 428 -16.91 4.00 36.03
CA TYR A 428 -17.06 3.88 34.58
C TYR A 428 -17.34 5.22 33.91
N LYS A 429 -18.24 6.04 34.47
CA LYS A 429 -18.53 7.40 33.99
C LYS A 429 -17.27 8.27 33.93
N LYS A 430 -16.48 8.30 35.02
CA LYS A 430 -15.19 9.03 35.03
C LYS A 430 -14.21 8.50 33.98
N HIS A 431 -14.19 7.18 33.77
CA HIS A 431 -13.33 6.56 32.76
C HIS A 431 -13.74 7.00 31.35
N ILE A 432 -15.02 7.00 31.00
CA ILE A 432 -15.48 7.47 29.68
C ILE A 432 -15.17 8.96 29.47
N ILE A 433 -15.37 9.80 30.49
CA ILE A 433 -14.97 11.22 30.40
C ILE A 433 -13.45 11.34 30.18
N ALA A 434 -12.64 10.49 30.83
CA ALA A 434 -11.21 10.46 30.58
C ALA A 434 -10.87 10.07 29.13
N GLU A 435 -11.56 9.08 28.55
CA GLU A 435 -11.40 8.70 27.13
C GLU A 435 -11.76 9.85 26.18
N ILE A 436 -12.85 10.58 26.46
CA ILE A 436 -13.24 11.77 25.70
C ILE A 436 -12.11 12.81 25.71
N LEU A 437 -11.55 13.11 26.89
CA LEU A 437 -10.44 14.05 27.02
C LEU A 437 -9.17 13.54 26.29
N ILE A 438 -8.89 12.24 26.38
CA ILE A 438 -7.76 11.61 25.68
C ILE A 438 -7.87 11.76 24.16
N ILE A 439 -9.08 11.68 23.59
CA ILE A 439 -9.30 11.91 22.16
C ILE A 439 -9.28 13.40 21.84
N LYS A 440 -9.91 14.24 22.68
CA LYS A 440 -9.94 15.70 22.53
C LYS A 440 -8.54 16.31 22.44
N LYS A 441 -7.52 15.71 23.08
CA LYS A 441 -6.13 16.18 22.97
C LYS A 441 -5.62 16.27 21.51
N PHE A 442 -6.11 15.42 20.61
CA PHE A 442 -5.69 15.42 19.21
C PHE A 442 -6.33 16.54 18.38
N THR A 443 -7.38 17.19 18.88
CA THR A 443 -8.01 18.34 18.20
C THR A 443 -7.22 19.62 18.41
N CYS A 444 -6.43 19.69 19.48
CA CYS A 444 -5.49 20.77 19.77
C CYS A 444 -4.07 20.42 19.28
N PHE A 445 -3.96 19.65 18.20
CA PHE A 445 -2.68 19.14 17.72
C PHE A 445 -1.65 20.27 17.55
N ASN A 446 -0.42 19.87 17.91
CA ASN A 446 0.81 20.63 18.00
C ASN A 446 0.93 21.77 19.05
N HIS A 447 -0.14 22.04 19.82
CA HIS A 447 -0.08 22.88 21.02
C HIS A 447 0.20 22.05 22.29
N LEU A 448 1.48 21.85 22.61
CA LEU A 448 1.90 20.95 23.70
C LEU A 448 1.40 21.39 25.09
N ASP A 449 1.23 22.69 25.29
CA ASP A 449 0.62 23.30 26.47
C ASP A 449 -0.86 22.89 26.63
N LYS A 450 -1.67 23.05 25.58
CA LYS A 450 -3.09 22.66 25.59
C LYS A 450 -3.26 21.15 25.74
N ILE A 451 -2.48 20.36 25.00
CA ILE A 451 -2.47 18.89 25.09
C ILE A 451 -2.19 18.42 26.52
N SER A 452 -1.29 19.12 27.22
CA SER A 452 -0.93 18.80 28.59
C SER A 452 -2.08 19.00 29.57
N GLU A 453 -2.80 20.11 29.49
CA GLU A 453 -3.90 20.41 30.42
C GLU A 453 -4.98 19.32 30.35
N THR A 454 -5.37 18.93 29.14
CA THR A 454 -6.34 17.86 28.90
C THR A 454 -5.81 16.50 29.39
N SER A 455 -4.53 16.20 29.20
CA SER A 455 -3.91 14.94 29.64
C SER A 455 -3.87 14.80 31.16
N GLU A 456 -3.64 15.89 31.90
CA GLU A 456 -3.64 15.89 33.36
C GLU A 456 -5.03 15.67 33.95
N GLN A 457 -6.06 16.27 33.34
CA GLN A 457 -7.45 16.05 33.72
C GLN A 457 -7.85 14.58 33.49
N ALA A 458 -7.51 14.02 32.33
CA ALA A 458 -7.75 12.61 32.03
C ALA A 458 -7.06 11.66 33.03
N LEU A 459 -5.80 11.91 33.37
CA LEU A 459 -5.07 11.10 34.36
C LEU A 459 -5.72 11.12 35.75
N LYS A 460 -6.23 12.28 36.19
CA LYS A 460 -6.95 12.39 37.47
C LYS A 460 -8.23 11.55 37.45
N LEU A 461 -8.95 11.54 36.32
CA LEU A 461 -10.18 10.79 36.16
C LEU A 461 -9.97 9.28 36.06
N LEU A 462 -8.89 8.84 35.39
CA LEU A 462 -8.51 7.42 35.30
C LEU A 462 -8.12 6.82 36.66
N ASN A 463 -7.65 7.64 37.61
CA ASN A 463 -7.34 7.23 38.98
C ASN A 463 -6.45 5.97 39.08
N GLY A 464 -5.42 5.90 38.25
CA GLY A 464 -4.47 4.77 38.17
C GLY A 464 -4.82 3.69 37.14
N GLU A 465 -6.01 3.74 36.54
CA GLU A 465 -6.33 2.93 35.36
C GLU A 465 -5.67 3.49 34.10
N GLN A 466 -5.68 2.67 33.05
CA GLN A 466 -5.14 3.01 31.74
C GLN A 466 -6.28 3.15 30.75
N SER A 467 -6.01 3.87 29.67
CA SER A 467 -6.99 4.12 28.64
C SER A 467 -7.46 2.84 27.95
N TYR A 468 -8.76 2.79 27.65
CA TYR A 468 -9.34 1.77 26.79
C TYR A 468 -8.90 1.97 25.34
N ILE A 469 -8.90 3.19 24.82
CA ILE A 469 -8.67 3.43 23.39
C ILE A 469 -7.19 3.66 23.09
N MET A 470 -6.50 4.43 23.92
CA MET A 470 -5.08 4.72 23.75
C MET A 470 -4.23 3.60 24.37
N LYS A 471 -3.77 2.69 23.52
CA LYS A 471 -2.91 1.56 23.85
C LYS A 471 -1.44 1.84 23.52
N ARG A 472 -0.58 0.91 23.95
CA ARG A 472 0.87 0.97 23.76
C ARG A 472 1.25 0.89 22.28
N GLU A 473 0.43 0.21 21.50
CA GLU A 473 0.61 -0.06 20.08
C GLU A 473 0.28 1.15 19.20
N ASN A 474 -0.36 2.20 19.74
CA ASN A 474 -0.62 3.42 19.01
C ASN A 474 0.68 4.18 18.67
N GLU A 475 0.63 4.91 17.57
CA GLU A 475 1.74 5.73 17.09
C GLU A 475 1.87 7.05 17.86
N PHE A 476 3.09 7.43 18.22
CA PHE A 476 3.36 8.62 19.03
C PHE A 476 4.02 9.77 18.24
N THR A 477 4.80 9.45 17.21
CA THR A 477 5.60 10.43 16.46
C THR A 477 4.89 10.98 15.22
N PHE A 478 3.67 10.50 14.96
CA PHE A 478 2.87 10.83 13.78
C PHE A 478 3.58 10.58 12.45
N GLY A 479 4.60 9.72 12.45
CA GLY A 479 5.37 9.38 11.27
C GLY A 479 6.54 10.31 10.97
N SER A 480 6.74 11.35 11.77
CA SER A 480 7.87 12.27 11.62
C SER A 480 9.17 11.69 12.18
N PRO A 481 10.29 11.74 11.43
CA PRO A 481 11.62 11.39 11.94
C PRO A 481 12.13 12.28 13.08
N GLN A 482 11.52 13.44 13.31
CA GLN A 482 11.83 14.34 14.41
C GLN A 482 10.55 14.71 15.18
N LEU A 483 10.53 14.47 16.49
CA LEU A 483 9.35 14.67 17.33
C LEU A 483 9.19 16.15 17.74
N ILE A 484 10.25 16.80 18.21
CA ILE A 484 10.20 18.19 18.68
C ILE A 484 9.90 19.16 17.54
N TYR A 485 10.28 18.80 16.31
CA TYR A 485 9.95 19.47 15.06
C TYR A 485 8.44 19.78 14.94
N ILE A 486 7.60 18.83 15.33
CA ILE A 486 6.14 18.94 15.19
C ILE A 486 5.60 20.06 16.09
N TYR A 487 6.21 20.26 17.26
CA TYR A 487 5.75 21.17 18.31
C TYR A 487 6.46 22.53 18.31
N PHE A 488 7.54 22.70 17.54
CA PHE A 488 8.27 23.95 17.46
C PHE A 488 7.58 24.93 16.50
N ARG A 489 6.72 25.78 17.06
CA ARG A 489 5.82 26.67 16.31
C ARG A 489 6.20 28.13 16.32
N GLU A 490 6.92 28.59 17.33
CA GLU A 490 7.17 30.01 17.56
C GLU A 490 8.65 30.23 17.82
N GLN A 491 9.24 31.20 17.13
CA GLN A 491 10.62 31.62 17.36
C GLN A 491 10.83 32.05 18.83
N GLY A 492 11.96 31.68 19.42
CA GLY A 492 12.32 31.93 20.81
C GLY A 492 11.72 30.94 21.82
N THR A 493 10.97 29.93 21.36
CA THR A 493 10.28 28.98 22.25
C THR A 493 10.89 27.58 22.28
N PHE A 494 12.00 27.31 21.58
CA PHE A 494 12.51 25.95 21.42
C PHE A 494 12.84 25.26 22.75
N ASN A 495 13.52 25.97 23.65
CA ASN A 495 13.79 25.47 25.01
C ASN A 495 12.51 25.34 25.85
N LYS A 496 11.53 26.23 25.69
CA LYS A 496 10.23 26.12 26.39
C LYS A 496 9.51 24.83 26.01
N ILE A 497 9.49 24.49 24.72
CA ILE A 497 8.94 23.23 24.21
C ILE A 497 9.69 22.03 24.81
N LEU A 498 11.02 22.07 24.88
CA LEU A 498 11.80 21.02 25.54
C LEU A 498 11.39 20.83 27.01
N GLN A 499 11.28 21.90 27.79
CA GLN A 499 10.89 21.80 29.20
C GLN A 499 9.48 21.20 29.35
N LEU A 500 8.55 21.60 28.49
CA LEU A 500 7.21 21.00 28.45
C LEU A 500 7.27 19.51 28.08
N ALA A 501 8.00 19.13 27.03
CA ALA A 501 8.15 17.73 26.62
C ALA A 501 8.67 16.84 27.76
N LYS A 502 9.69 17.31 28.50
CA LYS A 502 10.26 16.60 29.65
C LYS A 502 9.25 16.35 30.77
N LEU A 503 8.42 17.34 31.08
CA LEU A 503 7.41 17.21 32.13
C LEU A 503 6.20 16.39 31.68
N LYS A 504 5.78 16.54 30.41
CA LYS A 504 4.44 16.15 29.97
C LYS A 504 4.39 14.83 29.19
N PHE A 505 5.40 14.47 28.39
CA PHE A 505 5.41 13.19 27.68
C PHE A 505 5.33 11.96 28.60
N PRO A 506 5.98 11.93 29.79
CA PRO A 506 5.80 10.81 30.72
C PRO A 506 4.36 10.62 31.21
N ASN A 507 3.54 11.68 31.24
CA ASN A 507 2.13 11.58 31.61
C ASN A 507 1.32 10.85 30.52
N HIS A 508 1.62 11.08 29.25
CA HIS A 508 1.01 10.33 28.15
C HIS A 508 1.39 8.84 28.22
N ALA A 509 2.64 8.52 28.53
CA ALA A 509 3.06 7.12 28.67
C ALA A 509 2.35 6.38 29.80
N LYS A 510 2.01 7.08 30.89
CA LYS A 510 1.24 6.51 32.01
C LYS A 510 -0.20 6.18 31.61
N LEU A 511 -0.92 7.09 30.94
CA LEU A 511 -2.31 6.85 30.54
C LEU A 511 -2.46 5.78 29.46
N SER A 512 -1.44 5.57 28.62
CA SER A 512 -1.52 4.75 27.41
C SER A 512 -0.86 3.37 27.52
N ASN A 513 -0.61 2.90 28.74
CA ASN A 513 0.16 1.67 29.00
C ASN A 513 1.57 1.63 28.38
N GLY A 514 2.14 2.80 28.06
CA GLY A 514 3.51 2.95 27.59
C GLY A 514 3.67 3.47 26.17
N CYS A 515 2.61 3.88 25.47
CA CYS A 515 2.77 4.66 24.25
C CYS A 515 3.53 5.97 24.57
N GLY A 516 4.54 6.33 23.78
CA GLY A 516 5.37 7.51 24.08
C GLY A 516 6.52 7.27 25.06
N THR A 517 6.72 6.04 25.55
CA THR A 517 7.81 5.74 26.51
C THR A 517 9.18 6.06 25.92
N GLY A 518 9.91 6.99 26.54
CA GLY A 518 11.23 7.45 26.07
C GLY A 518 11.19 8.72 25.22
N ALA A 519 10.01 9.25 24.90
CA ALA A 519 9.84 10.48 24.12
C ALA A 519 10.47 11.70 24.80
N GLU A 520 10.50 11.73 26.14
CA GLU A 520 11.15 12.79 26.91
C GLU A 520 12.67 12.83 26.69
N TYR A 521 13.29 11.67 26.47
CA TYR A 521 14.71 11.58 26.12
C TYR A 521 14.92 11.86 24.64
N LEU A 522 14.00 11.45 23.77
CA LEU A 522 14.06 11.79 22.35
C LEU A 522 14.02 13.32 22.14
N ALA A 523 13.10 14.03 22.80
CA ALA A 523 13.02 15.48 22.72
C ALA A 523 14.32 16.17 23.19
N GLN A 524 14.94 15.65 24.25
CA GLN A 524 16.26 16.14 24.71
C GLN A 524 17.36 15.85 23.68
N ALA A 525 17.35 14.68 23.07
CA ALA A 525 18.34 14.29 22.07
C ALA A 525 18.28 15.17 20.81
N GLU A 526 17.06 15.42 20.32
CA GLU A 526 16.81 16.27 19.15
C GLU A 526 17.18 17.72 19.45
N TYR A 527 16.73 18.28 20.59
CA TYR A 527 17.12 19.63 21.00
C TYR A 527 18.64 19.78 21.10
N SER A 528 19.32 18.83 21.75
CA SER A 528 20.78 18.85 21.90
C SER A 528 21.49 18.77 20.55
N LEU A 529 20.99 17.98 19.59
CA LEU A 529 21.58 17.93 18.25
C LEU A 529 21.37 19.25 17.50
N GLU A 530 20.14 19.76 17.48
CA GLU A 530 19.79 21.00 16.76
C GLU A 530 20.56 22.21 17.29
N THR A 531 20.83 22.26 18.60
CA THR A 531 21.57 23.35 19.28
C THR A 531 23.06 23.11 19.41
N GLY A 532 23.58 21.93 19.06
CA GLY A 532 25.02 21.65 19.02
C GLY A 532 25.68 21.14 20.29
N ASP A 533 24.91 20.54 21.20
CA ASP A 533 25.40 19.79 22.35
C ASP A 533 25.52 18.29 22.00
N TRP A 534 26.65 17.94 21.36
CA TRP A 534 26.88 16.62 20.78
C TRP A 534 26.92 15.49 21.80
N GLU A 535 27.47 15.75 22.99
CA GLU A 535 27.59 14.75 24.06
C GLU A 535 26.21 14.42 24.63
N MET A 536 25.39 15.44 24.90
CA MET A 536 24.01 15.24 25.34
C MET A 536 23.15 14.62 24.25
N ALA A 537 23.36 14.97 22.97
CA ALA A 537 22.65 14.35 21.86
C ALA A 537 22.87 12.83 21.81
N GLU A 538 24.12 12.37 21.95
CA GLU A 538 24.45 10.94 21.98
C GLU A 538 23.89 10.24 23.22
N LEU A 539 24.06 10.84 24.41
CA LEU A 539 23.57 10.32 25.68
C LEU A 539 22.04 10.13 25.66
N TYR A 540 21.32 11.18 25.27
CA TYR A 540 19.86 11.15 25.30
C TYR A 540 19.27 10.28 24.19
N SER A 541 19.89 10.22 23.00
CA SER A 541 19.46 9.27 21.97
C SER A 541 19.59 7.83 22.48
N THR A 542 20.69 7.52 23.15
CA THR A 542 20.92 6.20 23.74
C THR A 542 19.90 5.89 24.84
N LYS A 543 19.63 6.84 25.75
CA LYS A 543 18.58 6.70 26.78
C LYS A 543 17.19 6.49 26.16
N ALA A 544 16.85 7.25 25.12
CA ALA A 544 15.59 7.12 24.40
C ALA A 544 15.44 5.71 23.82
N ILE A 545 16.46 5.18 23.14
CA ILE A 545 16.45 3.82 22.57
C ILE A 545 16.23 2.77 23.67
N TYR A 546 17.01 2.80 24.76
CA TYR A 546 16.87 1.83 25.85
C TYR A 546 15.49 1.91 26.51
N LYS A 547 15.02 3.12 26.80
CA LYS A 547 13.72 3.35 27.46
C LYS A 547 12.57 2.90 26.55
N ALA A 548 12.57 3.30 25.29
CA ALA A 548 11.57 2.92 24.29
C ALA A 548 11.54 1.41 24.05
N SER A 549 12.70 0.74 24.08
CA SER A 549 12.80 -0.72 23.91
C SER A 549 12.07 -1.49 25.02
N THR A 550 11.96 -0.94 26.23
CA THR A 550 11.21 -1.61 27.34
C THR A 550 9.71 -1.75 27.07
N LYS A 551 9.18 -0.97 26.13
CA LYS A 551 7.77 -0.91 25.76
C LYS A 551 7.54 -1.05 24.26
N SER A 552 8.53 -1.56 23.52
CA SER A 552 8.48 -1.77 22.07
C SER A 552 8.03 -0.53 21.28
N GLN A 553 8.45 0.67 21.70
CA GLN A 553 8.08 1.94 21.07
C GLN A 553 8.97 2.20 19.84
N TYR A 554 8.67 1.54 18.72
CA TYR A 554 9.55 1.51 17.56
C TYR A 554 9.72 2.84 16.84
N SER A 555 8.68 3.67 16.78
CA SER A 555 8.81 5.00 16.17
C SER A 555 9.79 5.90 16.92
N ILE A 556 9.75 5.88 18.25
CA ILE A 556 10.75 6.59 19.09
C ILE A 556 12.15 6.03 18.87
N ILE A 557 12.30 4.71 18.74
CA ILE A 557 13.59 4.07 18.45
C ILE A 557 14.13 4.52 17.08
N ILE A 558 13.27 4.63 16.07
CA ILE A 558 13.63 5.13 14.74
C ILE A 558 14.14 6.56 14.83
N CYS A 559 13.37 7.48 15.43
CA CYS A 559 13.76 8.89 15.56
C CYS A 559 15.06 9.06 16.36
N ALA A 560 15.23 8.30 17.45
CA ALA A 560 16.47 8.35 18.25
C ALA A 560 17.69 7.82 17.49
N ARG A 561 17.53 6.76 16.69
CA ARG A 561 18.60 6.28 15.80
C ARG A 561 18.87 7.27 14.67
N PHE A 562 17.85 7.92 14.13
CA PHE A 562 18.01 8.96 13.12
C PHE A 562 18.83 10.14 13.66
N ASN A 563 18.55 10.57 14.89
CA ASN A 563 19.35 11.58 15.59
C ASN A 563 20.83 11.17 15.71
N LEU A 564 21.11 9.91 16.09
CA LEU A 564 22.48 9.37 16.13
C LEU A 564 23.15 9.30 14.75
N MET A 565 22.42 8.89 13.71
CA MET A 565 22.95 8.82 12.35
C MET A 565 23.41 10.20 11.88
N ARG A 566 22.59 11.25 12.10
CA ARG A 566 22.97 12.65 11.78
C ARG A 566 24.22 13.09 12.55
N LEU A 567 24.28 12.78 13.84
CA LEU A 567 25.47 13.06 14.67
C LEU A 567 26.72 12.33 14.17
N TYR A 568 26.59 11.05 13.78
CA TYR A 568 27.71 10.24 13.29
C TYR A 568 28.24 10.74 11.96
N VAL A 569 27.40 11.29 11.08
CA VAL A 569 27.89 11.99 9.88
C VAL A 569 28.78 13.18 10.29
N LEU A 570 28.37 14.02 11.25
CA LEU A 570 29.21 15.11 11.74
C LEU A 570 30.54 14.63 12.38
N GLN A 571 30.51 13.49 13.06
CA GLN A 571 31.67 12.91 13.75
C GLN A 571 32.60 12.08 12.85
N ASN A 572 32.39 12.07 11.53
CA ASN A 572 33.15 11.23 10.58
C ASN A 572 33.05 9.72 10.88
N LYS A 573 31.87 9.28 11.34
CA LYS A 573 31.51 7.88 11.61
C LYS A 573 30.44 7.39 10.63
N ILE A 574 30.57 7.74 9.34
CA ILE A 574 29.51 7.49 8.34
C ILE A 574 29.22 5.99 8.17
N ASP A 575 30.25 5.13 8.23
CA ASP A 575 30.05 3.67 8.15
C ASP A 575 29.16 3.15 9.29
N GLN A 576 29.29 3.72 10.49
CA GLN A 576 28.44 3.39 11.63
C GLN A 576 27.01 3.88 11.42
N ALA A 577 26.83 5.08 10.84
CA ALA A 577 25.51 5.61 10.49
C ALA A 577 24.82 4.71 9.44
N LEU A 578 25.53 4.29 8.39
CA LEU A 578 24.98 3.42 7.34
C LEU A 578 24.70 2.01 7.84
N ALA A 579 25.56 1.46 8.71
CA ALA A 579 25.30 0.17 9.37
C ALA A 579 24.05 0.25 10.25
N MET A 580 23.87 1.36 10.98
CA MET A 580 22.67 1.60 11.79
C MET A 580 21.41 1.71 10.93
N LEU A 581 21.48 2.42 9.79
CA LEU A 581 20.38 2.50 8.83
C LEU A 581 19.99 1.12 8.30
N LYS A 582 20.98 0.29 7.92
CA LYS A 582 20.74 -1.08 7.43
C LYS A 582 20.06 -1.95 8.50
N GLN A 583 20.60 -1.97 9.72
CA GLN A 583 20.01 -2.72 10.84
C GLN A 583 18.59 -2.27 11.17
N LEU A 584 18.32 -0.96 11.03
CA LEU A 584 16.99 -0.43 11.24
C LEU A 584 16.02 -0.90 10.15
N GLY A 585 16.45 -0.90 8.88
CA GLY A 585 15.64 -1.40 7.76
C GLY A 585 15.23 -2.86 7.91
N GLU A 586 16.15 -3.73 8.33
CA GLU A 586 15.85 -5.16 8.59
C GLU A 586 14.78 -5.34 9.67
N LYS A 587 14.78 -4.50 10.72
CA LYS A 587 13.78 -4.55 11.79
C LYS A 587 12.44 -3.97 11.36
N VAL A 588 12.45 -2.88 10.60
CA VAL A 588 11.23 -2.21 10.11
C VAL A 588 10.45 -3.14 9.17
N MET A 589 11.12 -3.85 8.27
CA MET A 589 10.48 -4.85 7.39
C MET A 589 9.75 -5.96 8.18
N LEU A 590 10.25 -6.35 9.35
CA LEU A 590 9.61 -7.39 10.17
C LEU A 590 8.34 -6.91 10.89
N LEU A 591 8.18 -5.60 11.10
CA LEU A 591 7.03 -5.04 11.83
C LEU A 591 5.78 -4.92 10.96
N ASN A 592 5.94 -4.91 9.63
CA ASN A 592 4.86 -4.80 8.65
C ASN A 592 3.83 -3.71 8.99
N ASN A 593 4.31 -2.51 9.35
CA ASN A 593 3.48 -1.36 9.67
C ASN A 593 3.78 -0.23 8.68
N PHE A 594 2.76 0.22 7.95
CA PHE A 594 2.88 1.21 6.89
C PHE A 594 3.58 2.50 7.34
N LEU A 595 3.22 2.99 8.53
CA LEU A 595 3.64 4.29 9.01
C LEU A 595 5.11 4.26 9.47
N ILE A 596 5.50 3.17 10.12
CA ILE A 596 6.89 2.88 10.49
C ILE A 596 7.77 2.77 9.24
N ASN A 597 7.27 2.12 8.17
CA ASN A 597 7.98 2.04 6.89
C ASN A 597 8.23 3.42 6.30
N THR A 598 7.22 4.28 6.27
CA THR A 598 7.35 5.65 5.75
C THR A 598 8.33 6.49 6.55
N THR A 599 8.28 6.45 7.89
CA THR A 599 9.25 7.17 8.75
C THR A 599 10.68 6.71 8.49
N PHE A 600 10.90 5.41 8.30
CA PHE A 600 12.20 4.87 7.95
C PHE A 600 12.68 5.36 6.57
N GLU A 601 11.78 5.38 5.58
CA GLU A 601 12.06 5.90 4.25
C GLU A 601 12.45 7.38 4.25
N LEU A 602 11.80 8.20 5.10
CA LEU A 602 12.19 9.59 5.33
C LEU A 602 13.59 9.71 5.96
N CYS A 603 13.89 8.90 6.98
CA CYS A 603 15.23 8.86 7.58
C CYS A 603 16.30 8.50 6.54
N LYS A 604 16.00 7.51 5.69
CA LYS A 604 16.86 7.07 4.59
C LYS A 604 17.08 8.18 3.57
N GLY A 605 16.00 8.82 3.10
CA GLY A 605 16.05 9.91 2.13
C GLY A 605 16.86 11.09 2.65
N TYR A 606 16.63 11.50 3.89
CA TYR A 606 17.36 12.60 4.53
C TYR A 606 18.85 12.31 4.62
N LEU A 607 19.22 11.11 5.08
CA LEU A 607 20.63 10.72 5.23
C LEU A 607 21.34 10.71 3.87
N TYR A 608 20.75 10.08 2.84
CA TYR A 608 21.36 10.00 1.51
C TYR A 608 21.43 11.36 0.80
N ALA A 609 20.44 12.23 0.98
CA ALA A 609 20.50 13.59 0.46
C ALA A 609 21.68 14.38 1.06
N ASN A 610 21.85 14.30 2.39
CA ASN A 610 22.98 14.94 3.07
C ASN A 610 24.35 14.31 2.68
N LEU A 611 24.38 13.02 2.34
CA LEU A 611 25.58 12.35 1.81
C LEU A 611 25.82 12.63 0.32
N CYS A 612 25.07 13.54 -0.30
CA CYS A 612 25.15 13.88 -1.74
C CYS A 612 24.89 12.69 -2.66
N GLN A 613 24.00 11.78 -2.26
CA GLN A 613 23.57 10.60 -3.02
C GLN A 613 22.04 10.58 -3.16
N PRO A 614 21.42 11.63 -3.74
CA PRO A 614 19.97 11.73 -3.84
C PRO A 614 19.32 10.56 -4.58
N GLU A 615 20.06 9.89 -5.49
CA GLU A 615 19.60 8.70 -6.22
C GLU A 615 19.31 7.49 -5.32
N LYS A 616 19.83 7.47 -4.09
CA LYS A 616 19.60 6.38 -3.12
C LYS A 616 18.44 6.64 -2.16
N ALA A 617 17.90 7.87 -2.20
CA ALA A 617 16.65 8.16 -1.52
C ALA A 617 15.50 7.34 -2.15
N PRO A 618 14.44 7.00 -1.40
CA PRO A 618 13.23 6.42 -1.98
C PRO A 618 12.70 7.27 -3.16
N TYR A 619 12.28 6.63 -4.24
CA TYR A 619 11.90 7.34 -5.48
C TYR A 619 10.83 8.42 -5.27
N TRP A 620 9.81 8.16 -4.43
CA TRP A 620 8.76 9.13 -4.15
C TRP A 620 9.29 10.42 -3.50
N LEU A 621 10.38 10.33 -2.73
CA LEU A 621 11.11 11.47 -2.16
C LEU A 621 12.08 12.14 -3.16
N GLN A 622 12.35 11.50 -4.30
CA GLN A 622 13.09 12.12 -5.41
C GLN A 622 12.15 12.91 -6.34
N THR A 623 10.93 12.40 -6.53
CA THR A 623 9.95 13.01 -7.44
C THR A 623 8.95 13.94 -6.78
N GLY A 624 8.82 13.91 -5.45
CA GLY A 624 7.83 14.68 -4.71
C GLY A 624 6.42 14.08 -4.74
N ASN A 625 6.30 12.78 -5.03
CA ASN A 625 5.01 12.09 -5.09
C ASN A 625 4.57 11.69 -3.67
N VAL A 626 3.97 12.62 -2.94
CA VAL A 626 3.55 12.42 -1.54
C VAL A 626 2.30 11.53 -1.42
N ASP A 627 1.50 11.40 -2.49
CA ASP A 627 0.33 10.50 -2.53
C ASP A 627 0.72 9.02 -2.35
N ALA A 628 1.99 8.70 -2.58
CA ALA A 628 2.55 7.36 -2.40
C ALA A 628 2.91 7.02 -0.93
N ALA A 629 2.66 7.92 0.03
CA ALA A 629 3.05 7.75 1.43
C ALA A 629 1.83 7.73 2.36
N ASP A 630 1.59 6.60 3.01
CA ASP A 630 0.57 6.45 4.06
C ASP A 630 0.98 7.23 5.32
N LEU A 631 0.49 8.47 5.46
CA LEU A 631 0.90 9.39 6.53
C LEU A 631 -0.28 10.00 7.27
N PHE A 632 -0.07 10.22 8.57
CA PHE A 632 -0.91 11.13 9.33
C PHE A 632 -0.61 12.57 8.93
N TYR A 633 -1.65 13.35 8.62
CA TYR A 633 -1.54 14.76 8.21
C TYR A 633 -0.66 15.59 9.17
N GLN A 634 -0.69 15.22 10.46
CA GLN A 634 0.14 15.72 11.56
C GLN A 634 1.66 15.65 11.32
N GLY A 635 2.16 14.65 10.58
CA GLY A 635 3.58 14.40 10.34
C GLY A 635 4.05 14.67 8.91
N VAL A 636 3.13 14.96 7.97
CA VAL A 636 3.41 15.07 6.52
C VAL A 636 4.44 16.15 6.19
N ALA A 637 4.47 17.26 6.94
CA ALA A 637 5.31 18.41 6.63
C ALA A 637 6.81 18.06 6.51
N PHE A 638 7.30 17.06 7.27
CA PHE A 638 8.70 16.66 7.22
C PHE A 638 9.13 16.10 5.85
N ASN A 639 8.19 15.55 5.07
CA ASN A 639 8.45 15.05 3.71
C ASN A 639 9.08 16.13 2.82
N TYR A 640 8.58 17.36 2.92
CA TYR A 640 9.02 18.47 2.09
C TYR A 640 10.44 18.95 2.45
N ILE A 641 10.88 18.71 3.69
CA ILE A 641 12.29 18.92 4.07
C ILE A 641 13.17 17.90 3.35
N VAL A 642 12.78 16.62 3.36
CA VAL A 642 13.54 15.57 2.69
C VAL A 642 13.55 15.76 1.18
N TYR A 643 12.41 16.11 0.59
CA TYR A 643 12.27 16.38 -0.84
C TYR A 643 13.08 17.62 -1.28
N GLY A 644 13.01 18.73 -0.53
CA GLY A 644 13.87 19.89 -0.80
C GLY A 644 15.36 19.53 -0.73
N LYS A 645 15.77 18.71 0.24
CA LYS A 645 17.14 18.20 0.33
C LYS A 645 17.53 17.31 -0.86
N THR A 646 16.66 16.44 -1.35
CA THR A 646 16.97 15.59 -2.51
C THR A 646 17.11 16.43 -3.79
N ILE A 647 16.24 17.41 -4.01
CA ILE A 647 16.35 18.36 -5.14
C ILE A 647 17.66 19.16 -5.04
N MET A 648 17.98 19.69 -3.86
CA MET A 648 19.20 20.47 -3.62
C MET A 648 20.46 19.62 -3.85
N ALA A 649 20.49 18.38 -3.36
CA ALA A 649 21.58 17.45 -3.59
C ALA A 649 21.72 17.03 -5.08
N ALA A 650 20.60 16.98 -5.81
CA ALA A 650 20.59 16.78 -7.26
C ALA A 650 21.02 18.03 -8.05
N LYS A 651 21.22 19.17 -7.37
CA LYS A 651 21.59 20.47 -7.95
C LYS A 651 20.60 21.02 -8.98
N ASN A 652 19.33 20.65 -8.85
CA ASN A 652 18.27 21.21 -9.70
C ASN A 652 17.71 22.49 -9.06
N TYR A 653 18.45 23.60 -9.21
CA TYR A 653 18.14 24.86 -8.53
C TYR A 653 16.87 25.55 -9.05
N ILE A 654 16.53 25.38 -10.32
CA ILE A 654 15.26 25.90 -10.88
C ILE A 654 14.08 25.22 -10.19
N LYS A 655 14.11 23.88 -10.11
CA LYS A 655 13.08 23.14 -9.41
C LYS A 655 13.07 23.47 -7.91
N LEU A 656 14.24 23.63 -7.29
CA LEU A 656 14.33 23.98 -5.88
C LEU A 656 13.66 25.32 -5.55
N GLU A 657 13.84 26.34 -6.41
CA GLU A 657 13.17 27.64 -6.25
C GLU A 657 11.65 27.49 -6.31
N ILE A 658 11.13 26.89 -7.39
CA ILE A 658 9.68 26.70 -7.61
C ILE A 658 9.05 25.91 -6.46
N GLU A 659 9.66 24.80 -6.08
CA GLU A 659 9.14 23.93 -5.02
C GLU A 659 9.20 24.61 -3.65
N SER A 660 10.26 25.37 -3.36
CA SER A 660 10.38 26.10 -2.10
C SER A 660 9.27 27.13 -1.87
N GLU A 661 8.71 27.71 -2.93
CA GLU A 661 7.52 28.57 -2.83
C GLU A 661 6.30 27.77 -2.39
N SER A 662 6.07 26.61 -2.99
CA SER A 662 4.95 25.72 -2.64
C SER A 662 5.07 25.13 -1.23
N PHE A 663 6.28 24.84 -0.76
CA PHE A 663 6.51 24.20 0.54
C PHE A 663 6.01 25.05 1.72
N VAL A 664 5.94 26.37 1.54
CA VAL A 664 5.44 27.30 2.57
C VAL A 664 4.02 26.94 3.00
N GLU A 665 3.15 26.53 2.07
CA GLU A 665 1.77 26.17 2.39
C GLU A 665 1.70 25.00 3.37
N TYR A 666 2.52 23.97 3.13
CA TYR A 666 2.54 22.78 3.98
C TYR A 666 3.08 23.04 5.39
N PHE A 667 4.15 23.84 5.51
CA PHE A 667 4.67 24.23 6.83
C PHE A 667 3.73 25.20 7.57
N SER A 668 2.91 25.96 6.84
CA SER A 668 1.98 26.94 7.42
C SER A 668 0.78 26.31 8.11
N ILE A 669 0.37 25.11 7.71
CA ILE A 669 -0.75 24.36 8.32
C ILE A 669 -0.57 24.27 9.85
N TYR A 670 0.63 23.90 10.29
CA TYR A 670 0.97 23.71 11.69
C TYR A 670 2.04 24.70 12.19
N ASN A 671 2.44 25.66 11.35
CA ASN A 671 3.46 26.66 11.65
C ASN A 671 4.81 26.04 12.05
N ASN A 672 5.28 25.02 11.32
CA ASN A 672 6.51 24.28 11.66
C ASN A 672 7.78 25.13 11.43
N GLN A 673 8.33 25.73 12.49
CA GLN A 673 9.45 26.69 12.38
C GLN A 673 10.73 26.10 11.80
N LEU A 674 11.07 24.86 12.17
CA LEU A 674 12.25 24.20 11.60
C LEU A 674 12.05 23.89 10.10
N GLY A 675 10.78 23.70 9.68
CA GLY A 675 10.42 23.56 8.26
C GLY A 675 10.67 24.84 7.49
N PHE A 676 10.24 25.98 8.05
CA PHE A 676 10.57 27.30 7.48
C PHE A 676 12.08 27.57 7.43
N ILE A 677 12.84 27.13 8.44
CA ILE A 677 14.32 27.25 8.44
C ILE A 677 14.94 26.47 7.28
N HIS A 678 14.60 25.19 7.13
CA HIS A 678 15.08 24.38 6.00
C HIS A 678 14.66 24.98 4.65
N ASN A 679 13.40 25.39 4.52
CA ASN A 679 12.88 25.95 3.28
C ASN A 679 13.58 27.26 2.88
N ALA A 680 13.84 28.14 3.84
CA ALA A 680 14.58 29.38 3.59
C ALA A 680 16.04 29.14 3.23
N ILE A 681 16.67 28.06 3.71
CA ILE A 681 17.99 27.62 3.24
C ILE A 681 17.89 27.18 1.77
N PHE A 682 16.87 26.39 1.41
CA PHE A 682 16.67 25.97 0.02
C PHE A 682 16.48 27.16 -0.93
N ASP A 683 15.61 28.11 -0.56
CA ASP A 683 15.36 29.34 -1.32
C ASP A 683 16.65 30.16 -1.49
N SER A 684 17.42 30.35 -0.41
CA SER A 684 18.70 31.06 -0.45
C SER A 684 19.71 30.37 -1.38
N VAL A 685 19.83 29.04 -1.29
CA VAL A 685 20.73 28.25 -2.14
C VAL A 685 20.29 28.30 -3.61
N ALA A 686 19.00 28.18 -3.90
CA ALA A 686 18.48 28.26 -5.26
C ALA A 686 18.79 29.64 -5.87
N LYS A 687 18.41 30.73 -5.18
CA LYS A 687 18.65 32.11 -5.62
C LYS A 687 20.13 32.42 -5.80
N PHE A 688 20.99 31.93 -4.91
CA PHE A 688 22.44 32.09 -5.05
C PHE A 688 22.97 31.46 -6.33
N ASN A 689 22.52 30.25 -6.66
CA ASN A 689 23.00 29.54 -7.84
C ASN A 689 22.38 30.05 -9.15
N LEU A 690 21.17 30.61 -9.11
CA LEU A 690 20.47 31.14 -10.29
C LEU A 690 20.82 32.61 -10.59
N TYR A 691 20.92 33.43 -9.55
CA TYR A 691 21.01 34.89 -9.70
C TYR A 691 22.23 35.51 -9.00
N GLY A 692 23.01 34.72 -8.26
CA GLY A 692 24.25 35.15 -7.63
C GLY A 692 24.11 35.67 -6.19
N MET A 693 25.24 36.15 -5.68
CA MET A 693 25.45 36.49 -4.26
C MET A 693 24.47 37.54 -3.73
N GLU A 694 24.21 38.58 -4.52
CA GLU A 694 23.39 39.74 -4.12
C GLU A 694 21.93 39.36 -3.83
N ILE A 695 21.42 38.28 -4.42
CA ILE A 695 20.03 37.82 -4.22
C ILE A 695 19.95 36.71 -3.17
N GLY A 696 20.86 35.74 -3.21
CA GLY A 696 20.84 34.61 -2.27
C GLY A 696 21.24 34.97 -0.84
N LYS A 697 22.23 35.86 -0.67
CA LYS A 697 22.80 36.21 0.64
C LYS A 697 21.80 36.89 1.59
N PRO A 698 21.01 37.90 1.17
CA PRO A 698 20.05 38.54 2.07
C PRO A 698 19.02 37.57 2.67
N VAL A 699 18.65 36.53 1.90
CA VAL A 699 17.75 35.45 2.38
C VAL A 699 18.44 34.66 3.50
N LEU A 700 19.72 34.28 3.31
CA LEU A 700 20.52 33.57 4.31
C LEU A 700 20.70 34.40 5.59
N GLU A 701 21.02 35.68 5.47
CA GLU A 701 21.22 36.59 6.62
C GLU A 701 19.97 36.69 7.50
N ARG A 702 18.79 36.81 6.87
CA ARG A 702 17.51 36.84 7.57
C ARG A 702 17.26 35.56 8.35
N ILE A 703 17.50 34.39 7.75
CA ILE A 703 17.24 33.11 8.41
C ILE A 703 18.30 32.77 9.48
N LEU A 704 19.54 33.23 9.32
CA LEU A 704 20.57 33.13 10.37
C LEU A 704 20.14 33.89 11.63
N LYS A 705 19.57 35.10 11.48
CA LYS A 705 19.02 35.88 12.60
C LYS A 705 17.84 35.15 13.27
N GLN A 706 17.02 34.43 12.50
CA GLN A 706 15.93 33.63 13.04
C GLN A 706 16.44 32.42 13.84
N GLY A 707 17.34 31.61 13.27
CA GLY A 707 17.92 30.45 13.95
C GLY A 707 18.73 30.84 15.21
N GLN A 708 19.36 32.01 15.21
CA GLN A 708 20.11 32.51 16.37
C GLN A 708 19.24 32.73 17.61
N ALA A 709 17.94 33.03 17.46
CA ALA A 709 17.05 33.26 18.59
C ALA A 709 16.86 32.03 19.49
N ASP A 710 16.96 30.83 18.91
CA ASP A 710 16.84 29.53 19.59
C ASP A 710 18.15 28.72 19.60
N ASP A 711 19.26 29.33 19.17
CA ASP A 711 20.59 28.71 19.01
C ASP A 711 20.58 27.47 18.07
N ILE A 712 19.69 27.44 17.08
CA ILE A 712 19.56 26.34 16.11
C ILE A 712 20.69 26.41 15.10
N ILE A 713 21.59 25.42 15.08
CA ILE A 713 22.75 25.41 14.18
C ILE A 713 22.72 24.26 13.16
N MET A 714 22.08 23.13 13.47
CA MET A 714 22.27 21.90 12.71
C MET A 714 21.80 21.99 11.23
N PRO A 715 20.67 22.63 10.88
CA PRO A 715 20.27 22.79 9.48
C PRO A 715 21.35 23.49 8.64
N PHE A 716 21.96 24.54 9.20
CA PHE A 716 23.05 25.27 8.55
C PHE A 716 24.35 24.47 8.48
N VAL A 717 24.61 23.61 9.46
CA VAL A 717 25.79 22.73 9.48
C VAL A 717 25.68 21.63 8.43
N GLU A 718 24.52 21.00 8.30
CA GLU A 718 24.27 19.93 7.34
C GLU A 718 24.27 20.45 5.90
N ASP A 719 23.71 21.64 5.68
CA ASP A 719 23.65 22.28 4.36
C ASP A 719 24.86 23.20 4.09
N TYR A 720 25.88 23.18 4.95
CA TYR A 720 27.03 24.11 4.92
C TYR A 720 27.73 24.15 3.56
N MET A 721 27.86 23.00 2.87
CA MET A 721 28.51 22.94 1.56
C MET A 721 27.84 23.81 0.48
N TYR A 722 26.54 24.10 0.63
CA TYR A 722 25.77 24.91 -0.30
C TYR A 722 25.77 26.39 0.09
N ILE A 723 25.93 26.69 1.39
CA ILE A 723 25.88 28.06 1.92
C ILE A 723 27.27 28.64 2.28
N GLU A 724 28.35 27.86 2.16
CA GLU A 724 29.71 28.23 2.61
C GLU A 724 30.16 29.59 2.07
N LYS A 725 29.97 29.83 0.77
CA LYS A 725 30.36 31.11 0.15
C LYS A 725 29.60 32.29 0.74
N MET A 726 28.28 32.15 0.86
CA MET A 726 27.40 33.19 1.40
C MET A 726 27.73 33.47 2.87
N ILE A 727 27.83 32.44 3.71
CA ILE A 727 28.05 32.62 5.15
C ILE A 727 29.42 33.24 5.48
N ILE A 728 30.45 32.97 4.67
CA ILE A 728 31.78 33.61 4.82
C ILE A 728 31.70 35.11 4.54
N ASP A 729 30.97 35.51 3.50
CA ASP A 729 30.78 36.93 3.15
C ASP A 729 29.95 37.67 4.21
N VAL A 730 28.88 37.04 4.74
CA VAL A 730 28.10 37.59 5.87
C VAL A 730 29.00 37.93 7.06
N VAL A 731 29.90 37.03 7.44
CA VAL A 731 30.84 37.25 8.56
C VAL A 731 31.85 38.35 8.24
N ALA A 732 32.29 38.45 6.98
CA ALA A 732 33.24 39.48 6.55
C ALA A 732 32.62 40.89 6.58
N GLN A 733 31.32 41.02 6.32
CA GLN A 733 30.64 42.32 6.15
C GLN A 733 29.91 42.85 7.40
N GLU A 734 29.23 42.00 8.19
CA GLU A 734 28.38 42.48 9.30
C GLU A 734 29.09 42.50 10.67
N ASN A 735 29.61 41.36 11.14
CA ASN A 735 30.25 41.27 12.46
C ASN A 735 31.20 40.06 12.57
N PRO A 736 32.52 40.28 12.43
CA PRO A 736 33.54 39.21 12.49
C PRO A 736 33.57 38.43 13.82
N ASN A 737 32.87 38.89 14.86
CA ASN A 737 32.83 38.28 16.19
C ASN A 737 31.51 37.59 16.56
N ASN A 738 30.59 37.39 15.61
CA ASN A 738 29.37 36.63 15.89
C ASN A 738 29.71 35.16 16.26
N LYS A 739 29.58 34.82 17.57
CA LYS A 739 29.89 33.49 18.12
C LYS A 739 29.01 32.38 17.53
N TYR A 740 27.75 32.68 17.24
CA TYR A 740 26.79 31.73 16.67
C TYR A 740 27.21 31.34 15.24
N ILE A 741 27.48 32.31 14.38
CA ILE A 741 27.93 32.03 13.00
C ILE A 741 29.30 31.32 12.99
N LYS A 742 30.22 31.69 13.90
CA LYS A 742 31.50 30.98 14.06
C LYS A 742 31.33 29.49 14.39
N ARG A 743 30.32 29.13 15.19
CA ARG A 743 29.99 27.72 15.49
C ARG A 743 29.50 27.01 14.23
N ILE A 744 28.59 27.62 13.47
CA ILE A 744 28.11 27.06 12.20
C ILE A 744 29.27 26.82 11.24
N ILE A 745 30.17 27.80 11.06
CA ILE A 745 31.35 27.65 10.19
C ILE A 745 32.27 26.54 10.67
N LYS A 746 32.57 26.47 11.98
CA LYS A 746 33.44 25.43 12.55
C LYS A 746 32.89 24.04 12.27
N TYR A 747 31.62 23.81 12.61
CA TYR A 747 31.00 22.49 12.49
C TYR A 747 30.61 22.15 11.04
N GLY A 748 30.23 23.14 10.24
CA GLY A 748 30.00 22.98 8.81
C GLY A 748 31.24 22.52 8.06
N ARG A 749 32.41 23.12 8.34
CA ARG A 749 33.69 22.64 7.79
C ARG A 749 34.03 21.22 8.23
N GLN A 750 33.73 20.87 9.48
CA GLN A 750 33.89 19.50 9.97
C GLN A 750 32.96 18.53 9.22
N TYR A 751 31.71 18.92 8.99
CA TYR A 751 30.71 18.14 8.26
C TYR A 751 31.12 17.88 6.80
N VAL A 752 31.59 18.91 6.09
CA VAL A 752 32.08 18.78 4.70
C VAL A 752 33.30 17.86 4.61
N LYS A 753 34.23 17.94 5.57
CA LYS A 753 35.38 17.01 5.65
C LYS A 753 34.94 15.56 5.84
N SER A 754 33.90 15.34 6.63
CA SER A 754 33.34 14.01 6.83
C SER A 754 32.77 13.44 5.52
N ILE A 755 31.91 14.20 4.83
CA ILE A 755 31.27 13.74 3.58
C ILE A 755 32.31 13.53 2.47
N SER A 756 33.30 14.41 2.33
CA SER A 756 34.34 14.26 1.29
C SER A 756 35.18 12.98 1.47
N SER A 757 35.32 12.46 2.70
CA SER A 757 36.04 11.22 2.97
C SER A 757 35.37 9.98 2.35
N ILE A 758 34.03 9.93 2.27
CA ILE A 758 33.31 8.76 1.73
C ILE A 758 33.43 8.63 0.22
N ASN A 759 33.41 9.77 -0.49
CA ASN A 759 33.53 9.79 -1.95
C ASN A 759 34.92 9.35 -2.41
N SER A 760 35.95 9.56 -1.57
CA SER A 760 37.32 9.09 -1.85
C SER A 760 37.54 7.58 -1.63
N HIS A 761 36.72 6.92 -0.79
CA HIS A 761 36.90 5.50 -0.45
C HIS A 761 36.11 4.53 -1.36
N ARG A 762 34.98 4.94 -1.94
CA ARG A 762 34.15 4.05 -2.80
C ARG A 762 34.66 3.87 -4.23
N ALA A 763 35.57 4.71 -4.71
CA ALA A 763 36.03 4.72 -6.11
C ALA A 763 37.17 3.73 -6.45
N LYS A 764 37.52 2.75 -5.59
CA LYS A 764 38.60 1.79 -5.89
C LYS A 764 38.05 0.40 -6.25
N LEU A 765 37.66 0.23 -7.52
CA LEU A 765 37.57 -1.10 -8.12
C LEU A 765 38.97 -1.72 -8.23
N SER A 766 39.07 -3.04 -8.06
CA SER A 766 40.33 -3.75 -8.34
C SER A 766 40.61 -3.80 -9.84
N PRO A 767 41.87 -3.97 -10.28
CA PRO A 767 42.21 -4.07 -11.70
C PRO A 767 41.39 -5.13 -12.45
N ARG A 768 41.12 -6.27 -11.79
CA ARG A 768 40.33 -7.36 -12.38
C ARG A 768 38.85 -7.03 -12.52
N GLU A 769 38.30 -6.25 -11.61
CA GLU A 769 36.91 -5.78 -11.68
C GLU A 769 36.74 -4.71 -12.78
N ILE A 770 37.73 -3.84 -12.97
CA ILE A 770 37.75 -2.88 -14.09
C ILE A 770 37.77 -3.64 -15.42
N GLU A 771 38.62 -4.67 -15.55
CA GLU A 771 38.72 -5.49 -16.77
C GLU A 771 37.40 -6.20 -17.10
N VAL A 772 36.74 -6.82 -16.11
CA VAL A 772 35.41 -7.43 -16.29
C VAL A 772 34.38 -6.37 -16.70
N LEU A 773 34.35 -5.22 -16.02
CA LEU A 773 33.41 -4.13 -16.31
C LEU A 773 33.63 -3.52 -17.70
N SER A 774 34.87 -3.48 -18.19
CA SER A 774 35.23 -3.01 -19.54
C SER A 774 34.59 -3.90 -20.61
N LEU A 775 34.75 -5.22 -20.48
CA LEU A 775 34.15 -6.19 -21.42
C LEU A 775 32.63 -6.17 -21.38
N VAL A 776 32.06 -5.91 -20.20
CA VAL A 776 30.61 -5.72 -20.05
C VAL A 776 30.15 -4.48 -20.81
N ALA A 777 30.91 -3.38 -20.75
CA ALA A 777 30.65 -2.15 -21.50
C ALA A 777 30.77 -2.32 -23.03
N GLU A 778 31.60 -3.26 -23.49
CA GLU A 778 31.72 -3.67 -24.89
C GLU A 778 30.54 -4.54 -25.39
N GLY A 779 29.58 -4.87 -24.52
CA GLY A 779 28.37 -5.61 -24.89
C GLY A 779 28.46 -7.13 -24.67
N LEU A 780 29.60 -7.65 -24.22
CA LEU A 780 29.78 -9.09 -24.05
C LEU A 780 28.86 -9.67 -22.96
N ASN A 781 28.42 -10.89 -23.18
CA ASN A 781 27.67 -11.68 -22.21
C ASN A 781 28.61 -12.44 -21.24
N ARG A 782 28.05 -13.00 -20.16
CA ARG A 782 28.83 -13.67 -19.10
C ARG A 782 29.67 -14.86 -19.62
N GLY A 783 29.16 -15.59 -20.62
CA GLY A 783 29.87 -16.71 -21.25
C GLY A 783 31.05 -16.27 -22.11
N GLU A 784 30.88 -15.17 -22.84
CA GLU A 784 31.92 -14.55 -23.65
C GLU A 784 33.03 -13.95 -22.79
N ILE A 785 32.66 -13.25 -21.71
CA ILE A 785 33.61 -12.70 -20.73
C ILE A 785 34.42 -13.83 -20.06
N ALA A 786 33.74 -14.91 -19.66
CA ALA A 786 34.38 -16.07 -19.05
C ALA A 786 35.42 -16.71 -19.98
N SER A 787 35.07 -16.87 -21.26
CA SER A 787 35.96 -17.42 -22.28
C SER A 787 37.16 -16.50 -22.55
N ARG A 788 36.91 -15.19 -22.66
CA ARG A 788 37.95 -14.19 -22.97
C ARG A 788 38.95 -13.97 -21.84
N LEU A 789 38.49 -14.10 -20.60
CA LEU A 789 39.32 -13.91 -19.41
C LEU A 789 39.86 -15.21 -18.81
N VAL A 790 39.59 -16.37 -19.42
CA VAL A 790 39.94 -17.71 -18.92
C VAL A 790 39.42 -17.92 -17.47
N LEU A 791 38.13 -17.66 -17.27
CA LEU A 791 37.42 -17.78 -15.99
C LEU A 791 36.18 -18.69 -16.14
N SER A 792 35.65 -19.18 -15.03
CA SER A 792 34.32 -19.80 -15.02
C SER A 792 33.21 -18.72 -15.07
N GLN A 793 32.05 -19.05 -15.65
CA GLN A 793 30.89 -18.14 -15.62
C GLN A 793 30.47 -17.76 -14.20
N SER A 794 30.64 -18.67 -13.23
CA SER A 794 30.41 -18.40 -11.81
C SER A 794 31.37 -17.37 -11.22
N THR A 795 32.64 -17.35 -11.67
CA THR A 795 33.64 -16.37 -11.24
C THR A 795 33.34 -14.98 -11.83
N VAL A 796 32.94 -14.92 -13.11
CA VAL A 796 32.48 -13.67 -13.75
C VAL A 796 31.24 -13.12 -13.04
N LYS A 797 30.27 -13.97 -12.70
CA LYS A 797 29.10 -13.60 -11.89
C LYS A 797 29.51 -12.99 -10.54
N LYS A 798 30.48 -13.58 -9.85
CA LYS A 798 30.98 -13.07 -8.57
C LYS A 798 31.69 -11.72 -8.71
N HIS A 799 32.49 -11.53 -9.77
CA HIS A 799 33.11 -10.23 -10.05
C HIS A 799 32.06 -9.16 -10.36
N LEU A 800 31.04 -9.47 -11.16
CA LEU A 800 29.92 -8.57 -11.44
C LEU A 800 29.16 -8.19 -10.17
N GLN A 801 28.87 -9.15 -9.29
CA GLN A 801 28.25 -8.88 -7.99
C GLN A 801 29.11 -7.95 -7.13
N ASN A 802 30.43 -8.15 -7.10
CA ASN A 802 31.34 -7.27 -6.35
C ASN A 802 31.43 -5.88 -6.99
N ILE A 803 31.46 -5.78 -8.32
CA ILE A 803 31.44 -4.51 -9.06
C ILE A 803 30.17 -3.74 -8.73
N TYR A 804 29.01 -4.38 -8.84
CA TYR A 804 27.72 -3.79 -8.53
C TYR A 804 27.65 -3.36 -7.07
N SER A 805 28.14 -4.18 -6.15
CA SER A 805 28.20 -3.81 -4.74
C SER A 805 29.15 -2.65 -4.44
N LYS A 806 30.31 -2.57 -5.11
CA LYS A 806 31.31 -1.51 -4.89
C LYS A 806 30.91 -0.19 -5.53
N LEU A 807 30.32 -0.25 -6.72
CA LEU A 807 29.77 0.91 -7.43
C LEU A 807 28.37 1.30 -6.94
N ASP A 808 27.77 0.46 -6.08
CA ASP A 808 26.37 0.57 -5.65
C ASP A 808 25.40 0.71 -6.84
N ALA A 809 25.63 -0.12 -7.86
CA ALA A 809 24.87 -0.16 -9.10
C ALA A 809 23.87 -1.32 -9.09
N ASN A 810 22.64 -1.08 -9.53
CA ASN A 810 21.58 -2.10 -9.54
C ASN A 810 21.61 -3.00 -10.79
N GLY A 811 22.54 -2.76 -11.71
CA GLY A 811 22.67 -3.56 -12.91
C GLY A 811 23.79 -3.09 -13.84
N LYS A 812 23.91 -3.79 -14.97
CA LYS A 812 24.95 -3.59 -15.98
C LYS A 812 25.01 -2.14 -16.47
N ILE A 813 23.86 -1.58 -16.87
CA ILE A 813 23.78 -0.24 -17.48
C ILE A 813 24.17 0.83 -16.46
N GLU A 814 23.67 0.72 -15.23
CA GLU A 814 23.99 1.67 -14.16
C GLU A 814 25.47 1.59 -13.75
N ALA A 815 26.04 0.38 -13.66
CA ALA A 815 27.44 0.20 -13.33
C ALA A 815 28.36 0.86 -14.37
N ILE A 816 28.03 0.75 -15.67
CA ILE A 816 28.78 1.40 -16.76
C ILE A 816 28.64 2.93 -16.66
N ARG A 817 27.42 3.44 -16.41
CA ARG A 817 27.16 4.88 -16.25
C ARG A 817 27.94 5.47 -15.08
N ILE A 818 27.92 4.80 -13.93
CA ILE A 818 28.66 5.19 -12.73
C ILE A 818 30.17 5.15 -13.01
N ALA A 819 30.66 4.07 -13.63
CA ALA A 819 32.08 3.94 -13.93
C ALA A 819 32.59 5.04 -14.89
N ARG A 820 31.82 5.44 -15.90
CA ARG A 820 32.14 6.60 -16.76
C ARG A 820 32.10 7.93 -16.01
N LYS A 821 31.10 8.12 -15.12
CA LYS A 821 30.99 9.33 -14.30
C LYS A 821 32.19 9.54 -13.36
N TYR A 822 32.84 8.45 -12.94
CA TYR A 822 33.99 8.47 -12.02
C TYR A 822 35.34 8.17 -12.72
N ASP A 823 35.43 8.29 -14.05
CA ASP A 823 36.64 8.03 -14.86
C ASP A 823 37.29 6.65 -14.64
N LEU A 824 36.50 5.64 -14.27
CA LEU A 824 36.93 4.24 -14.12
C LEU A 824 36.94 3.48 -15.46
N LEU A 825 36.16 3.96 -16.43
CA LEU A 825 36.11 3.49 -17.81
C LEU A 825 36.20 4.69 -18.75
N LYS A 826 36.83 4.50 -19.90
CA LYS A 826 36.92 5.52 -20.96
C LYS A 826 35.64 5.62 -21.79
#